data_AF-A0A1F5B5K1-F1
#
_entry.id   AF-A0A1F5B5K1-F1
#
_cell.length_a   1.000
_cell.length_b   1.000
_cell.length_c   1.000
_cell.angle_alpha   90.00
_cell.angle_beta   90.00
_cell.angle_gamma   90.00
#
_symmetry.space_group_name_H-M   'P 1'
#
loop_
_entity.id
_entity.type
_entity.pdbx_description
1 polymer ?
#
loop_
_entity_poly.entity_id
_entity_poly.type
_entity_poly.pdbx_seq_one_letter_code
_entity_poly.pdbx_strand_id
1 'polypeptide(L)'
;MIIFSKPGFVRSLAVFFLAMGLAAFGGPQDQRQRPLRHDTAAIVKLVPVRVLDAEGRPVRGLTKTDFALTDNGESRPITEFEVHGSGERGIPPEPSRSAAEPVPTESSRRLFFVLDMQGSDLFGNRDAKKTVLAFVKDNLMPGDEASVMTFGANTGLVLKQYLTSDLAKIESAIRRSIEMSGGSGGSRGERFAGDVENIQPVSGGSRGAISAAPFGYDEEGLSMDVPPGRPAGSDRSKADFDRSMSELATAMKFIPGSKSVVYFSTRVPGPDVGRLFAEANATVFAVNTNSVQRGGPARIRKQKEQQGEALRDFSESSGGQYFAEVRDARKLAADIEVLSGNYYVLGYYINPTWDGRLHKINVTVDRPDLEVLAQAGYSDPKPFADLSDLEKKLQLFDMLLSDEPVGTEALDFPVRVLHGSATEEANAAVLLKLTVNERTGVPPGTAVLYVLVFDADHKIVLAERAELDARSMAQQILYPYLLTKLPPGDYECRVVARDKETGLAVASRAPFSVPAPAGSRRCSLSSPLLLVRSEKAEFVRMSPPPVKNRRPVSILDFYPYLPVRFVPLLEDLPEDAEQVCVLLPFKSGAGRPGEADLQIGLIGAADGRDVPVEWSVLDTKRREPDLTFFLIRIDVRRLESGSYRLDFRAVDRSSGASSSTSAGLVIR
;
A
#
# COMPACT_ATOMS: atom_id res chain seq x y z
N MET A 1 65.75 14.31 12.51
CA MET A 1 66.57 14.53 13.72
C MET A 1 66.55 16.03 13.99
N ILE A 2 65.88 16.44 15.09
CA ILE A 2 66.13 17.67 15.89
C ILE A 2 65.85 19.02 15.16
N ILE A 3 65.10 20.03 15.64
CA ILE A 3 64.47 20.43 16.92
C ILE A 3 63.57 21.67 16.64
N PHE A 4 62.44 21.81 17.36
CA PHE A 4 61.74 23.00 17.96
C PHE A 4 61.89 24.43 17.34
N SER A 5 61.02 25.43 17.52
CA SER A 5 59.74 25.68 18.20
C SER A 5 59.38 27.18 17.98
N LYS A 6 58.07 27.49 18.02
CA LYS A 6 57.31 28.73 18.39
C LYS A 6 58.10 29.87 19.09
N PRO A 7 57.66 31.17 19.13
CA PRO A 7 56.29 31.71 19.35
C PRO A 7 56.01 33.00 18.50
N GLY A 8 54.89 33.75 18.50
CA GLY A 8 53.79 34.00 19.42
C GLY A 8 53.99 35.32 20.19
N PHE A 9 53.47 36.46 19.73
CA PHE A 9 52.98 37.55 20.61
C PHE A 9 52.16 38.63 19.87
N VAL A 10 51.26 39.26 20.62
CA VAL A 10 50.16 40.15 20.24
C VAL A 10 50.42 41.55 20.84
N ARG A 11 50.05 42.64 20.14
CA ARG A 11 49.19 43.77 20.62
C ARG A 11 49.57 45.17 20.08
N SER A 12 48.51 45.86 19.62
CA SER A 12 48.20 47.31 19.73
C SER A 12 49.07 48.33 18.98
N LEU A 13 48.59 49.49 18.49
CA LEU A 13 47.27 50.10 18.22
C LEU A 13 47.58 51.47 17.55
N ALA A 14 46.65 51.99 16.73
CA ALA A 14 46.44 53.38 16.29
C ALA A 14 47.08 53.85 14.95
N VAL A 15 46.32 53.96 13.86
CA VAL A 15 45.39 55.02 13.36
C VAL A 15 46.11 56.08 12.49
N PHE A 16 45.97 56.03 11.15
CA PHE A 16 45.21 57.02 10.33
C PHE A 16 45.22 56.65 8.82
N PHE A 17 44.00 56.68 8.26
CA PHE A 17 43.48 56.62 6.89
C PHE A 17 44.40 56.63 5.64
N LEU A 18 44.20 55.63 4.78
CA LEU A 18 44.09 55.81 3.32
C LEU A 18 43.08 54.82 2.74
N ALA A 19 42.07 55.34 2.05
CA ALA A 19 40.93 54.60 1.52
C ALA A 19 41.26 53.88 0.20
N MET A 20 40.97 52.58 0.13
CA MET A 20 40.70 51.85 -1.12
C MET A 20 39.68 50.75 -0.81
N GLY A 21 38.59 50.74 -1.57
CA GLY A 21 37.33 50.09 -1.22
C GLY A 21 37.39 48.56 -1.04
N LEU A 22 36.87 48.11 0.10
CA LEU A 22 36.18 46.84 0.22
C LEU A 22 34.72 47.15 0.57
N ALA A 23 33.85 47.06 -0.43
CA ALA A 23 32.43 46.91 -0.16
C ALA A 23 32.22 45.51 0.41
N ALA A 24 32.05 45.44 1.72
CA ALA A 24 31.46 44.30 2.39
C ALA A 24 30.03 44.12 1.87
N PHE A 25 29.83 43.19 0.95
CA PHE A 25 28.52 42.60 0.73
C PHE A 25 28.42 41.34 1.59
N GLY A 26 28.23 41.55 2.90
CA GLY A 26 27.36 40.67 3.66
C GLY A 26 25.95 40.90 3.13
N GLY A 27 25.63 40.27 2.00
CA GLY A 27 24.28 40.28 1.48
C GLY A 27 23.35 39.59 2.48
N PRO A 28 22.11 40.07 2.63
CA PRO A 28 21.11 39.34 3.40
C PRO A 28 21.08 37.91 2.87
N GLN A 29 21.10 36.93 3.78
CA GLN A 29 20.66 35.58 3.43
C GLN A 29 19.27 35.74 2.85
N ASP A 30 19.22 35.78 1.52
CA ASP A 30 18.01 35.59 0.76
C ASP A 30 17.54 34.22 1.19
N GLN A 31 16.62 34.21 2.16
CA GLN A 31 15.67 33.13 2.36
C GLN A 31 15.05 32.97 0.98
N ARG A 32 15.70 32.16 0.13
CA ARG A 32 15.08 31.62 -1.06
C ARG A 32 13.92 30.83 -0.51
N GLN A 33 12.79 31.53 -0.40
CA GLN A 33 11.48 30.97 -0.23
C GLN A 33 11.48 29.81 -1.20
N ARG A 34 11.37 28.60 -0.64
CA ARG A 34 11.01 27.41 -1.39
C ARG A 34 9.92 27.89 -2.36
N PRO A 35 10.06 27.70 -3.69
CA PRO A 35 8.96 28.06 -4.56
C PRO A 35 7.79 27.19 -4.11
N LEU A 36 6.86 27.80 -3.36
CA LEU A 36 5.56 27.24 -3.12
C LEU A 36 4.97 27.16 -4.51
N ARG A 37 5.02 25.96 -5.10
CA ARG A 37 4.20 25.62 -6.25
C ARG A 37 2.76 25.67 -5.76
N HIS A 38 2.20 26.88 -5.71
CA HIS A 38 0.77 27.08 -5.66
C HIS A 38 0.30 26.99 -7.10
N ASP A 39 0.08 25.77 -7.58
CA ASP A 39 -0.89 25.61 -8.66
C ASP A 39 -2.24 25.94 -8.03
N THR A 40 -2.69 27.20 -8.18
CA THR A 40 -4.05 27.65 -7.84
C THR A 40 -5.04 27.07 -8.83
N ALA A 41 -5.11 25.74 -8.92
CA ALA A 41 -6.24 25.06 -9.51
C ALA A 41 -7.37 25.08 -8.48
N ALA A 42 -8.53 25.63 -8.86
CA ALA A 42 -9.73 25.49 -8.04
C ALA A 42 -10.04 23.99 -7.91
N ILE A 43 -10.09 23.48 -6.68
CA ILE A 43 -10.40 22.07 -6.42
C ILE A 43 -11.91 21.95 -6.28
N VAL A 44 -12.51 20.92 -6.90
CA VAL A 44 -13.92 20.60 -6.64
C VAL A 44 -14.00 19.79 -5.35
N LYS A 45 -14.67 20.33 -4.33
CA LYS A 45 -14.99 19.60 -3.11
C LYS A 45 -16.30 18.83 -3.32
N LEU A 46 -16.20 17.51 -3.28
CA LEU A 46 -17.35 16.60 -3.31
C LEU A 46 -17.89 16.35 -1.90
N VAL A 47 -19.22 16.44 -1.76
CA VAL A 47 -19.97 16.25 -0.52
C VAL A 47 -21.07 15.22 -0.77
N PRO A 48 -20.88 13.96 -0.34
CA PRO A 48 -21.95 12.96 -0.33
C PRO A 48 -23.07 13.36 0.63
N VAL A 49 -24.31 13.20 0.17
CA VAL A 49 -25.53 13.58 0.87
C VAL A 49 -26.54 12.46 0.76
N ARG A 50 -27.07 12.01 1.89
CA ARG A 50 -28.23 11.13 1.95
C ARG A 50 -29.44 11.93 2.36
N VAL A 51 -30.57 11.64 1.75
CA VAL A 51 -31.84 12.24 2.11
C VAL A 51 -32.81 11.11 2.44
N LEU A 52 -33.42 11.15 3.62
CA LEU A 52 -34.30 10.11 4.13
C LEU A 52 -35.73 10.64 4.29
N ASP A 53 -36.71 9.76 4.07
CA ASP A 53 -38.11 10.02 4.43
C ASP A 53 -38.37 9.76 5.93
N ALA A 54 -39.59 10.02 6.38
CA ALA A 54 -40.00 9.80 7.78
C ALA A 54 -39.89 8.33 8.22
N GLU A 55 -39.84 7.38 7.28
CA GLU A 55 -39.62 5.95 7.54
C GLU A 55 -38.13 5.56 7.51
N GLY A 56 -37.22 6.52 7.32
CA GLY A 56 -35.78 6.30 7.24
C GLY A 56 -35.31 5.70 5.91
N ARG A 57 -36.12 5.76 4.85
CA ARG A 57 -35.77 5.22 3.53
C ARG A 57 -35.13 6.30 2.66
N PRO A 58 -34.10 5.98 1.85
CA PRO A 58 -33.51 6.93 0.92
C PRO A 58 -34.51 7.50 -0.08
N VAL A 59 -34.62 8.83 -0.10
CA VAL A 59 -35.43 9.58 -1.06
C VAL A 59 -34.64 9.75 -2.36
N ARG A 60 -35.19 9.19 -3.43
CA ARG A 60 -34.64 9.30 -4.80
C ARG A 60 -35.31 10.43 -5.59
N GLY A 61 -34.69 10.81 -6.70
CA GLY A 61 -35.27 11.75 -7.67
C GLY A 61 -35.21 13.21 -7.23
N LEU A 62 -34.41 13.55 -6.22
CA LEU A 62 -34.06 14.94 -5.94
C LEU A 62 -33.12 15.44 -7.03
N THR A 63 -33.27 16.71 -7.36
CA THR A 63 -32.47 17.42 -8.34
C THR A 63 -31.51 18.35 -7.62
N LYS A 64 -30.48 18.81 -8.33
CA LYS A 64 -29.53 19.82 -7.84
C LYS A 64 -30.21 21.03 -7.20
N THR A 65 -31.36 21.47 -7.72
CA THR A 65 -32.11 22.64 -7.22
C THR A 65 -32.87 22.40 -5.93
N ASP A 66 -33.07 21.14 -5.52
CA ASP A 66 -33.66 20.82 -4.21
C ASP A 66 -32.66 21.07 -3.07
N PHE A 67 -31.36 21.25 -3.35
CA PHE A 67 -30.31 21.38 -2.34
C PHE A 67 -29.77 22.81 -2.19
N ALA A 68 -29.45 23.17 -0.96
CA ALA A 68 -28.63 24.33 -0.63
C ALA A 68 -27.42 23.89 0.20
N LEU A 69 -26.24 24.42 -0.12
CA LEU A 69 -24.98 24.15 0.55
C LEU A 69 -24.37 25.44 1.10
N THR A 70 -23.91 25.41 2.35
CA THR A 70 -23.07 26.47 2.92
C THR A 70 -21.73 25.92 3.39
N ASP A 71 -20.70 26.76 3.26
CA ASP A 71 -19.34 26.53 3.75
C ASP A 71 -18.95 27.69 4.66
N ASN A 72 -18.71 27.40 5.93
CA ASN A 72 -18.53 28.38 7.00
C ASN A 72 -19.67 29.40 7.10
N GLY A 73 -20.89 28.96 6.78
CA GLY A 73 -22.10 29.79 6.78
C GLY A 73 -22.28 30.63 5.51
N GLU A 74 -21.31 30.64 4.59
CA GLU A 74 -21.44 31.29 3.29
C GLU A 74 -22.11 30.35 2.29
N SER A 75 -23.13 30.84 1.57
CA SER A 75 -23.76 30.05 0.51
C SER A 75 -22.79 29.77 -0.62
N ARG A 76 -22.67 28.50 -1.01
CA ARG A 76 -21.83 28.05 -2.13
C ARG A 76 -22.71 27.56 -3.28
N PRO A 77 -22.43 28.01 -4.52
CA PRO A 77 -23.11 27.44 -5.68
C PRO A 77 -22.65 25.99 -5.86
N ILE A 78 -23.61 25.07 -5.89
CA ILE A 78 -23.36 23.69 -6.29
C ILE A 78 -23.00 23.74 -7.79
N THR A 79 -21.86 23.21 -8.18
CA THR A 79 -21.40 23.15 -9.57
C THR A 79 -21.58 21.75 -10.14
N GLU A 80 -21.16 20.73 -9.40
CA GLU A 80 -21.35 19.32 -9.76
C GLU A 80 -22.52 18.70 -9.00
N PHE A 81 -23.20 17.76 -9.63
CA PHE A 81 -24.28 17.00 -9.02
C PHE A 81 -24.32 15.59 -9.59
N GLU A 82 -24.10 14.60 -8.74
CA GLU A 82 -24.20 13.20 -9.10
C GLU A 82 -25.29 12.51 -8.28
N VAL A 83 -25.94 11.53 -8.91
CA VAL A 83 -26.92 10.65 -8.26
C VAL A 83 -26.35 9.25 -8.26
N HIS A 84 -26.21 8.67 -7.08
CA HIS A 84 -25.77 7.30 -6.88
C HIS A 84 -26.93 6.50 -6.30
N GLY A 85 -27.29 5.39 -6.94
CA GLY A 85 -28.42 4.58 -6.52
C GLY A 85 -28.24 3.10 -6.85
N SER A 86 -28.63 2.24 -5.91
CA SER A 86 -28.68 0.80 -6.17
C SER A 86 -29.81 0.47 -7.15
N GLY A 87 -29.42 0.09 -8.38
CA GLY A 87 -30.33 -0.39 -9.42
C GLY A 87 -30.37 0.39 -10.75
N GLU A 88 -29.68 1.52 -10.92
CA GLU A 88 -29.61 2.20 -12.23
C GLU A 88 -28.43 1.68 -13.07
N ARG A 89 -28.71 0.65 -13.87
CA ARG A 89 -27.98 0.46 -15.12
C ARG A 89 -28.43 1.56 -16.10
N GLY A 90 -27.47 2.32 -16.63
CA GLY A 90 -27.58 2.86 -17.99
C GLY A 90 -28.24 4.22 -18.17
N ILE A 91 -27.77 5.25 -17.45
CA ILE A 91 -27.68 6.56 -18.09
C ILE A 91 -26.23 6.67 -18.58
N PRO A 92 -25.96 6.52 -19.90
CA PRO A 92 -24.67 6.94 -20.43
C PRO A 92 -24.47 8.40 -19.99
N PRO A 93 -23.28 8.80 -19.52
CA PRO A 93 -23.03 10.21 -19.29
C PRO A 93 -23.43 10.95 -20.57
N GLU A 94 -24.39 11.89 -20.47
CA GLU A 94 -24.64 12.78 -21.60
C GLU A 94 -23.28 13.35 -21.99
N PRO A 95 -22.90 13.29 -23.28
CA PRO A 95 -21.61 13.80 -23.70
C PRO A 95 -21.58 15.30 -23.42
N SER A 96 -20.98 15.67 -22.29
CA SER A 96 -20.64 17.04 -21.97
C SER A 96 -19.69 17.49 -23.08
N ARG A 97 -20.21 18.32 -23.98
CA ARG A 97 -19.41 19.01 -24.99
C ARG A 97 -18.58 20.08 -24.30
N SER A 98 -17.54 19.66 -23.61
CA SER A 98 -16.38 20.51 -23.35
C SER A 98 -15.18 19.60 -23.16
N ALA A 99 -14.25 19.68 -24.11
CA ALA A 99 -12.91 19.14 -23.93
C ALA A 99 -12.19 19.99 -22.88
N ALA A 100 -12.31 19.62 -21.62
CA ALA A 100 -11.49 20.11 -20.52
C ALA A 100 -11.37 18.98 -19.50
N GLU A 101 -10.15 18.43 -19.42
CA GLU A 101 -9.58 17.46 -18.45
C GLU A 101 -10.42 16.26 -17.97
N PRO A 102 -9.84 15.05 -17.87
CA PRO A 102 -10.57 13.89 -17.35
C PRO A 102 -10.96 14.15 -15.89
N VAL A 103 -12.26 14.37 -15.64
CA VAL A 103 -12.82 14.32 -14.29
C VAL A 103 -12.65 12.88 -13.79
N PRO A 104 -11.96 12.62 -12.66
CA PRO A 104 -11.87 11.28 -12.10
C PRO A 104 -13.28 10.78 -11.85
N THR A 105 -13.68 9.72 -12.53
CA THR A 105 -14.94 9.03 -12.24
C THR A 105 -14.71 8.24 -10.94
N GLU A 106 -14.80 8.89 -9.77
CA GLU A 106 -14.72 8.25 -8.43
C GLU A 106 -15.99 7.41 -8.15
N SER A 107 -16.28 6.45 -9.03
CA SER A 107 -17.56 5.72 -9.06
C SER A 107 -17.56 4.43 -8.22
N SER A 108 -16.55 4.17 -7.39
CA SER A 108 -16.51 2.98 -6.53
C SER A 108 -16.97 3.29 -5.10
N ARG A 109 -18.06 2.64 -4.67
CA ARG A 109 -18.48 2.64 -3.26
C ARG A 109 -17.42 1.91 -2.45
N ARG A 110 -16.83 2.58 -1.45
CA ARG A 110 -15.80 2.02 -0.57
C ARG A 110 -16.38 1.61 0.78
N LEU A 111 -16.34 0.31 1.09
CA LEU A 111 -16.95 -0.28 2.27
C LEU A 111 -15.86 -0.72 3.27
N PHE A 112 -16.02 -0.35 4.55
CA PHE A 112 -15.13 -0.74 5.62
C PHE A 112 -15.89 -1.54 6.67
N PHE A 113 -15.64 -2.85 6.75
CA PHE A 113 -16.22 -3.69 7.79
C PHE A 113 -15.31 -3.72 9.02
N VAL A 114 -15.79 -3.17 10.13
CA VAL A 114 -15.06 -3.13 11.40
C VAL A 114 -15.74 -4.07 12.40
N LEU A 115 -15.06 -5.17 12.74
CA LEU A 115 -15.56 -6.21 13.63
C LEU A 115 -14.89 -6.09 15.01
N ASP A 116 -15.62 -5.60 16.01
CA ASP A 116 -15.11 -5.54 17.38
C ASP A 116 -15.26 -6.88 18.10
N MET A 117 -14.18 -7.65 18.06
CA MET A 117 -14.11 -9.00 18.63
C MET A 117 -14.02 -8.99 20.16
N GLN A 118 -13.49 -7.92 20.77
CA GLN A 118 -13.41 -7.76 22.23
C GLN A 118 -14.73 -7.27 22.83
N GLY A 119 -15.41 -6.35 22.14
CA GLY A 119 -16.66 -5.76 22.61
C GLY A 119 -17.89 -6.63 22.41
N SER A 120 -17.81 -7.67 21.58
CA SER A 120 -18.93 -8.53 21.23
C SER A 120 -18.80 -9.91 21.87
N ASP A 121 -19.92 -10.53 22.26
CA ASP A 121 -19.93 -11.93 22.70
C ASP A 121 -19.77 -12.90 21.51
N LEU A 122 -19.63 -14.20 21.79
CA LEU A 122 -19.43 -15.23 20.75
C LEU A 122 -20.55 -15.27 19.70
N PHE A 123 -21.80 -15.07 20.10
CA PHE A 123 -22.95 -15.11 19.20
C PHE A 123 -23.03 -13.85 18.35
N GLY A 124 -22.87 -12.68 18.97
CA GLY A 124 -22.77 -11.38 18.29
C GLY A 124 -21.67 -11.36 17.24
N ASN A 125 -20.48 -11.87 17.59
CA ASN A 125 -19.37 -12.03 16.65
C ASN A 125 -19.74 -12.96 15.47
N ARG A 126 -20.37 -14.10 15.75
CA ARG A 126 -20.82 -15.05 14.72
C ARG A 126 -21.84 -14.41 13.78
N ASP A 127 -22.80 -13.67 14.31
CA ASP A 127 -23.87 -13.05 13.53
C ASP A 127 -23.36 -11.83 12.73
N ALA A 128 -22.44 -11.05 13.29
CA ALA A 128 -21.72 -10.00 12.56
C ALA A 128 -21.00 -10.57 11.34
N LYS A 129 -20.22 -11.65 11.53
CA LYS A 129 -19.51 -12.34 10.44
C LYS A 129 -20.45 -12.86 9.36
N LYS A 130 -21.56 -13.50 9.75
CA LYS A 130 -22.59 -13.95 8.80
C LYS A 130 -23.20 -12.79 8.01
N THR A 131 -23.43 -11.66 8.66
CA THR A 131 -23.96 -10.45 8.02
C THR A 131 -22.98 -9.90 7.00
N VAL A 132 -21.70 -9.77 7.35
CA VAL A 132 -20.67 -9.32 6.40
C VAL A 132 -20.55 -10.29 5.22
N LEU A 133 -20.52 -11.60 5.45
CA LEU A 133 -20.48 -12.59 4.36
C LEU A 133 -21.72 -12.52 3.45
N ALA A 134 -22.92 -12.34 4.02
CA ALA A 134 -24.14 -12.16 3.24
C ALA A 134 -24.11 -10.86 2.43
N PHE A 135 -23.59 -9.77 3.02
CA PHE A 135 -23.39 -8.51 2.30
C PHE A 135 -22.46 -8.69 1.12
N VAL A 136 -21.25 -9.21 1.37
CA VAL A 136 -20.21 -9.38 0.37
C VAL A 136 -20.69 -10.26 -0.80
N LYS A 137 -21.40 -11.34 -0.49
CA LYS A 137 -21.90 -12.27 -1.50
C LYS A 137 -23.11 -11.76 -2.29
N ASP A 138 -24.07 -11.15 -1.59
CA ASP A 138 -25.40 -10.89 -2.15
C ASP A 138 -25.62 -9.41 -2.53
N ASN A 139 -24.76 -8.47 -2.07
CA ASN A 139 -25.01 -7.02 -2.12
C ASN A 139 -23.82 -6.17 -2.61
N LEU A 140 -22.63 -6.75 -2.78
CA LEU A 140 -21.48 -6.04 -3.33
C LEU A 140 -21.64 -5.87 -4.84
N MET A 141 -21.53 -4.64 -5.34
CA MET A 141 -21.71 -4.31 -6.75
C MET A 141 -20.37 -4.39 -7.52
N PRO A 142 -20.38 -4.63 -8.84
CA PRO A 142 -19.17 -4.51 -9.65
C PRO A 142 -18.55 -3.11 -9.51
N GLY A 143 -17.27 -3.05 -9.13
CA GLY A 143 -16.56 -1.80 -8.87
C GLY A 143 -16.55 -1.37 -7.41
N ASP A 144 -17.36 -1.98 -6.53
CA ASP A 144 -17.22 -1.75 -5.09
C ASP A 144 -15.87 -2.26 -4.59
N GLU A 145 -15.29 -1.52 -3.65
CA GLU A 145 -14.10 -1.96 -2.93
C GLU A 145 -14.46 -2.19 -1.47
N ALA A 146 -14.00 -3.29 -0.88
CA ALA A 146 -14.22 -3.56 0.54
C ALA A 146 -12.93 -3.82 1.32
N SER A 147 -12.90 -3.32 2.56
CA SER A 147 -11.88 -3.57 3.56
C SER A 147 -12.47 -4.31 4.76
N VAL A 148 -11.66 -5.16 5.39
CA VAL A 148 -12.02 -5.93 6.58
C VAL A 148 -11.01 -5.62 7.69
N MET A 149 -11.52 -5.17 8.83
CA MET A 149 -10.75 -4.86 10.03
C MET A 149 -11.36 -5.54 11.25
N THR A 150 -10.53 -5.89 12.23
CA THR A 150 -10.97 -6.45 13.51
C THR A 150 -10.34 -5.72 14.67
N PHE A 151 -11.05 -5.59 15.78
CA PHE A 151 -10.47 -5.15 17.05
C PHE A 151 -10.40 -6.32 18.05
N GLY A 152 -9.19 -6.78 18.39
CA GLY A 152 -8.95 -7.87 19.34
C GLY A 152 -8.49 -7.40 20.72
N ALA A 153 -8.77 -8.21 21.76
CA ALA A 153 -8.36 -7.89 23.13
C ALA A 153 -6.84 -7.80 23.30
N ASN A 154 -6.09 -8.68 22.63
CA ASN A 154 -4.63 -8.71 22.68
C ASN A 154 -3.97 -8.00 21.49
N THR A 155 -4.63 -7.99 20.33
CA THR A 155 -4.05 -7.50 19.09
C THR A 155 -4.39 -6.05 18.76
N GLY A 156 -5.43 -5.49 19.37
CA GLY A 156 -5.89 -4.13 19.07
C GLY A 156 -6.57 -4.06 17.71
N LEU A 157 -6.48 -2.90 17.03
CA LEU A 157 -7.01 -2.74 15.68
C LEU A 157 -6.08 -3.39 14.66
N VAL A 158 -6.59 -4.39 13.94
CA VAL A 158 -5.88 -5.15 12.92
C VAL A 158 -6.60 -5.03 11.59
N LEU A 159 -5.86 -4.63 10.57
CA LEU A 159 -6.31 -4.65 9.17
C LEU A 159 -6.11 -6.06 8.60
N LYS A 160 -7.21 -6.76 8.32
CA LYS A 160 -7.23 -8.11 7.75
C LYS A 160 -7.13 -8.08 6.22
N GLN A 161 -7.78 -7.10 5.60
CA GLN A 161 -7.79 -6.87 4.17
C GLN A 161 -8.01 -5.39 3.91
N TYR A 162 -7.13 -4.77 3.13
CA TYR A 162 -7.35 -3.41 2.65
C TYR A 162 -8.29 -3.39 1.43
N LEU A 163 -8.76 -2.22 1.03
CA LEU A 163 -9.67 -2.03 -0.10
C LEU A 163 -9.24 -2.84 -1.33
N THR A 164 -10.17 -3.67 -1.81
CA THR A 164 -10.03 -4.46 -3.01
C THR A 164 -11.43 -4.72 -3.58
N SER A 165 -11.55 -4.83 -4.90
CA SER A 165 -12.76 -5.30 -5.58
C SER A 165 -12.79 -6.82 -5.74
N ASP A 166 -11.74 -7.53 -5.31
CA ASP A 166 -11.64 -8.98 -5.39
C ASP A 166 -12.43 -9.65 -4.27
N LEU A 167 -13.60 -10.18 -4.65
CA LEU A 167 -14.51 -10.89 -3.76
C LEU A 167 -13.84 -12.04 -3.01
N ALA A 168 -12.94 -12.79 -3.66
CA ALA A 168 -12.29 -13.95 -3.05
C ALA A 168 -11.35 -13.52 -1.92
N LYS A 169 -10.63 -12.41 -2.10
CA LYS A 169 -9.77 -11.83 -1.05
C LYS A 169 -10.59 -11.40 0.17
N ILE A 170 -11.71 -10.72 -0.06
CA ILE A 170 -12.61 -10.24 0.99
C ILE A 170 -13.20 -11.43 1.77
N GLU A 171 -13.73 -12.44 1.06
CA GLU A 171 -14.28 -13.64 1.69
C GLU A 171 -13.23 -14.38 2.53
N SER A 172 -12.03 -14.56 2.00
CA SER A 172 -10.93 -15.25 2.68
C SER A 172 -10.55 -14.51 3.97
N ALA A 173 -10.42 -13.19 3.93
CA ALA A 173 -10.13 -12.36 5.10
C ALA A 173 -11.22 -12.48 6.19
N ILE A 174 -12.49 -12.50 5.80
CA ILE A 174 -13.61 -12.69 6.75
C ILE A 174 -13.56 -14.09 7.36
N ARG A 175 -13.35 -15.14 6.55
CA ARG A 175 -13.28 -16.53 7.05
C ARG A 175 -12.15 -16.73 8.06
N ARG A 176 -10.95 -16.21 7.78
CA ARG A 176 -9.81 -16.25 8.71
C ARG A 176 -10.10 -15.53 10.02
N SER A 177 -10.94 -14.50 10.01
CA SER A 177 -11.35 -13.83 11.24
C SER A 177 -12.26 -14.69 12.14
N ILE A 178 -12.97 -15.70 11.59
CA ILE A 178 -13.93 -16.57 12.30
C ILE A 178 -13.24 -17.57 13.23
N GLU A 179 -12.18 -18.22 12.76
CA GLU A 179 -11.61 -19.42 13.41
C GLU A 179 -10.91 -19.12 14.74
N MET A 180 -10.36 -17.91 14.92
CA MET A 180 -9.63 -17.55 16.15
C MET A 180 -10.51 -17.09 17.31
N SER A 181 -11.84 -16.99 17.14
CA SER A 181 -12.76 -16.61 18.23
C SER A 181 -13.10 -17.78 19.18
N GLY A 182 -12.57 -18.97 18.94
CA GLY A 182 -12.87 -20.20 19.69
C GLY A 182 -11.95 -20.51 20.88
N GLY A 183 -11.04 -19.63 21.30
CA GLY A 183 -10.00 -20.00 22.26
C GLY A 183 -9.54 -18.90 23.22
N SER A 184 -10.39 -18.52 24.18
CA SER A 184 -9.88 -18.07 25.49
C SER A 184 -10.10 -19.20 26.50
N GLY A 185 -9.12 -20.10 26.56
CA GLY A 185 -9.09 -21.23 27.49
C GLY A 185 -7.89 -22.09 27.16
N GLY A 186 -6.88 -22.07 28.06
CA GLY A 186 -5.58 -22.68 27.82
C GLY A 186 -5.67 -24.08 27.21
N SER A 187 -5.05 -24.25 26.05
CA SER A 187 -4.71 -25.56 25.53
C SER A 187 -3.20 -25.61 25.36
N ARG A 188 -2.57 -26.37 26.26
CA ARG A 188 -1.33 -27.08 25.97
C ARG A 188 -1.41 -27.57 24.53
N GLY A 189 -0.44 -27.19 23.70
CA GLY A 189 -0.31 -27.71 22.35
C GLY A 189 -0.21 -29.23 22.40
N GLU A 190 -1.32 -29.90 22.12
CA GLU A 190 -1.29 -31.28 21.66
C GLU A 190 -0.76 -31.23 20.23
N ARG A 191 0.51 -31.64 20.14
CA ARG A 191 1.20 -32.00 18.91
C ARG A 191 0.35 -33.02 18.16
N PHE A 192 -0.26 -32.61 17.05
CA PHE A 192 -0.49 -33.54 15.97
C PHE A 192 0.87 -33.80 15.32
N ALA A 193 1.53 -34.83 15.84
CA ALA A 193 2.62 -35.52 15.17
C ALA A 193 2.02 -36.30 14.00
N GLY A 194 2.18 -35.75 12.79
CA GLY A 194 1.91 -36.39 11.53
C GLY A 194 2.93 -35.87 10.52
N ASP A 195 4.14 -36.43 10.60
CA ASP A 195 5.23 -36.45 9.62
C ASP A 195 5.19 -35.38 8.52
N VAL A 196 5.54 -34.15 8.89
CA VAL A 196 6.16 -33.18 7.99
C VAL A 196 7.50 -32.83 8.61
N GLU A 197 8.58 -33.35 8.05
CA GLU A 197 9.94 -33.08 8.50
C GLU A 197 10.23 -31.57 8.46
N ASN A 198 10.27 -30.97 9.66
CA ASN A 198 11.15 -29.88 10.07
C ASN A 198 11.40 -28.75 9.04
N ILE A 199 10.37 -27.95 8.75
CA ILE A 199 10.57 -26.56 8.31
C ILE A 199 10.10 -25.67 9.45
N GLN A 200 11.05 -25.26 10.30
CA GLN A 200 10.85 -24.12 11.19
C GLN A 200 10.63 -22.87 10.31
N PRO A 201 9.63 -22.01 10.58
CA PRO A 201 9.61 -20.69 9.99
C PRO A 201 10.94 -20.04 10.36
N VAL A 202 11.71 -19.62 9.35
CA VAL A 202 12.96 -18.89 9.56
C VAL A 202 12.58 -17.49 10.02
N SER A 203 12.09 -17.37 11.27
CA SER A 203 12.35 -16.20 12.09
C SER A 203 13.87 -16.19 12.31
N GLY A 204 14.59 -15.61 11.35
CA GLY A 204 16.01 -15.30 11.48
C GLY A 204 16.16 -14.38 12.68
N GLY A 205 16.52 -14.97 13.81
CA GLY A 205 16.47 -14.33 15.10
C GLY A 205 17.39 -13.13 15.20
N SER A 206 16.82 -12.03 15.69
CA SER A 206 17.39 -11.39 16.86
C SER A 206 16.28 -11.26 17.88
N ARG A 207 16.38 -12.05 18.96
CA ARG A 207 15.53 -11.98 20.16
C ARG A 207 15.85 -10.71 20.99
N GLY A 208 16.06 -9.60 20.28
CA GLY A 208 16.61 -8.33 20.73
C GLY A 208 16.71 -7.26 19.63
N ALA A 209 16.25 -7.54 18.39
CA ALA A 209 16.02 -6.49 17.40
C ALA A 209 14.53 -6.17 17.41
N ILE A 210 14.20 -4.95 17.86
CA ILE A 210 12.90 -4.34 17.58
C ILE A 210 12.73 -4.42 16.06
N SER A 211 11.70 -5.11 15.59
CA SER A 211 11.32 -5.08 14.17
C SER A 211 11.26 -3.62 13.75
N ALA A 212 12.13 -3.22 12.81
CA ALA A 212 12.11 -1.88 12.22
C ALA A 212 11.01 -1.76 11.14
N ALA A 213 10.12 -2.75 11.04
CA ALA A 213 8.93 -2.66 10.23
C ALA A 213 8.08 -1.48 10.73
N PRO A 214 7.53 -0.64 9.83
CA PRO A 214 6.67 0.49 10.21
C PRO A 214 5.40 0.07 10.98
N PHE A 215 5.05 -1.22 10.94
CA PHE A 215 3.82 -1.80 11.47
C PHE A 215 4.14 -3.10 12.19
N GLY A 216 3.40 -3.41 13.27
CA GLY A 216 3.35 -4.77 13.78
C GLY A 216 2.64 -5.65 12.74
N TYR A 217 3.22 -6.80 12.41
CA TYR A 217 2.61 -7.74 11.48
C TYR A 217 2.80 -9.17 12.00
N ASP A 218 1.73 -9.96 11.96
CA ASP A 218 1.73 -11.37 12.30
C ASP A 218 0.68 -12.12 11.47
N GLU A 219 0.38 -13.38 11.81
CA GLU A 219 -0.65 -14.16 11.12
C GLU A 219 -2.05 -13.54 11.23
N GLU A 220 -2.27 -12.61 12.17
CA GLU A 220 -3.52 -11.90 12.28
C GLU A 220 -3.65 -10.77 11.25
N GLY A 221 -2.57 -10.24 10.67
CA GLY A 221 -2.62 -9.13 9.70
C GLY A 221 -1.78 -7.93 10.13
N LEU A 222 -2.07 -6.76 9.55
CA LEU A 222 -1.34 -5.53 9.85
C LEU A 222 -1.92 -4.86 11.10
N SER A 223 -1.15 -4.79 12.17
CA SER A 223 -1.52 -4.01 13.34
C SER A 223 -1.44 -2.52 13.03
N MET A 224 -2.57 -1.85 13.22
CA MET A 224 -2.70 -0.41 13.01
C MET A 224 -2.19 0.38 14.22
N ASP A 225 -2.28 -0.20 15.42
CA ASP A 225 -2.26 0.52 16.71
C ASP A 225 -1.21 0.02 17.73
N VAL A 226 -0.23 -0.81 17.33
CA VAL A 226 0.83 -1.29 18.24
C VAL A 226 1.90 -0.19 18.43
N PRO A 227 2.07 0.37 19.65
CA PRO A 227 3.28 1.09 20.00
C PRO A 227 4.40 0.06 20.21
N PRO A 228 5.65 0.35 19.82
CA PRO A 228 6.76 -0.53 20.15
C PRO A 228 6.86 -0.72 21.68
N GLY A 229 6.79 -1.96 22.16
CA GLY A 229 7.13 -2.33 23.55
C GLY A 229 6.00 -2.73 24.50
N ARG A 230 4.73 -2.89 24.08
CA ARG A 230 3.68 -3.44 24.97
C ARG A 230 3.89 -4.95 25.20
N PRO A 231 3.89 -5.44 26.45
CA PRO A 231 3.98 -6.88 26.71
C PRO A 231 2.74 -7.61 26.18
N ALA A 232 2.97 -8.70 25.44
CA ALA A 232 1.92 -9.57 24.93
C ALA A 232 1.06 -10.13 26.08
N GLY A 233 -0.27 -10.09 25.94
CA GLY A 233 -1.22 -10.72 26.88
C GLY A 233 -1.88 -9.82 27.92
N SER A 234 -1.89 -8.49 27.73
CA SER A 234 -2.76 -7.58 28.51
C SER A 234 -3.91 -7.08 27.66
N ASP A 235 -5.14 -7.20 28.15
CA ASP A 235 -6.33 -6.67 27.47
C ASP A 235 -6.15 -5.19 27.13
N ARG A 236 -6.54 -4.82 25.91
CA ARG A 236 -6.63 -3.42 25.47
C ARG A 236 -7.67 -2.70 26.32
N SER A 237 -7.26 -1.55 26.88
CA SER A 237 -8.13 -0.71 27.70
C SER A 237 -9.13 0.07 26.84
N LYS A 238 -10.15 0.67 27.46
CA LYS A 238 -11.06 1.62 26.77
C LYS A 238 -10.29 2.77 26.11
N ALA A 239 -9.26 3.29 26.77
CA ALA A 239 -8.42 4.36 26.22
C ALA A 239 -7.65 3.89 24.97
N ASP A 240 -7.17 2.65 24.94
CA ASP A 240 -6.53 2.08 23.76
C ASP A 240 -7.52 1.95 22.58
N PHE A 241 -8.73 1.49 22.88
CA PHE A 241 -9.81 1.39 21.91
C PHE A 241 -10.18 2.76 21.33
N ASP A 242 -10.40 3.76 22.17
CA ASP A 242 -10.78 5.11 21.75
C ASP A 242 -9.71 5.78 20.90
N ARG A 243 -8.45 5.61 21.28
CA ARG A 243 -7.32 6.04 20.47
C ARG A 243 -7.35 5.36 19.11
N SER A 244 -7.48 4.04 19.05
CA SER A 244 -7.46 3.29 17.79
C SER A 244 -8.58 3.69 16.85
N MET A 245 -9.79 3.92 17.38
CA MET A 245 -10.93 4.37 16.57
C MET A 245 -10.77 5.81 16.10
N SER A 246 -10.20 6.70 16.91
CA SER A 246 -9.84 8.06 16.48
C SER A 246 -8.77 8.03 15.38
N GLU A 247 -7.79 7.13 15.52
CA GLU A 247 -6.74 6.92 14.54
C GLU A 247 -7.30 6.39 13.21
N LEU A 248 -8.24 5.44 13.27
CA LEU A 248 -8.97 4.92 12.11
C LEU A 248 -9.82 5.99 11.42
N ALA A 249 -10.56 6.80 12.18
CA ALA A 249 -11.34 7.89 11.59
C ALA A 249 -10.43 8.89 10.85
N THR A 250 -9.27 9.18 11.43
CA THR A 250 -8.25 10.04 10.80
C THR A 250 -7.64 9.38 9.55
N ALA A 251 -7.43 8.05 9.57
CA ALA A 251 -7.01 7.22 8.42
C ALA A 251 -7.80 7.48 7.17
N MET A 252 -9.11 7.56 7.33
CA MET A 252 -10.02 7.61 6.21
C MET A 252 -9.94 8.92 5.43
N LYS A 253 -9.34 10.00 5.99
CA LYS A 253 -9.11 11.27 5.27
C LYS A 253 -8.22 11.09 4.03
N PHE A 254 -7.35 10.07 4.03
CA PHE A 254 -6.42 9.80 2.92
C PHE A 254 -6.98 8.85 1.88
N ILE A 255 -8.16 8.30 2.13
CA ILE A 255 -8.84 7.42 1.20
C ILE A 255 -9.87 8.29 0.47
N PRO A 256 -9.72 8.52 -0.86
CA PRO A 256 -10.66 9.35 -1.61
C PRO A 256 -12.07 8.74 -1.67
N GLY A 257 -13.00 9.46 -2.27
CA GLY A 257 -14.38 9.01 -2.46
C GLY A 257 -15.23 8.94 -1.20
N SER A 258 -16.49 8.55 -1.41
CA SER A 258 -17.47 8.30 -0.36
C SER A 258 -17.18 6.97 0.32
N LYS A 259 -17.08 6.97 1.64
CA LYS A 259 -16.74 5.78 2.43
C LYS A 259 -17.89 5.41 3.36
N SER A 260 -18.19 4.13 3.41
CA SER A 260 -19.21 3.57 4.30
C SER A 260 -18.56 2.62 5.28
N VAL A 261 -18.63 2.93 6.58
CA VAL A 261 -18.07 2.11 7.66
C VAL A 261 -19.19 1.32 8.31
N VAL A 262 -19.19 0.01 8.13
CA VAL A 262 -20.12 -0.89 8.80
C VAL A 262 -19.46 -1.41 10.08
N TYR A 263 -19.90 -0.86 11.21
CA TYR A 263 -19.26 -1.04 12.51
C TYR A 263 -20.06 -2.00 13.40
N PHE A 264 -19.53 -3.18 13.67
CA PHE A 264 -20.16 -4.20 14.50
C PHE A 264 -19.55 -4.21 15.90
N SER A 265 -20.28 -3.72 16.90
CA SER A 265 -19.82 -3.70 18.29
C SER A 265 -20.95 -3.43 19.29
N THR A 266 -20.66 -3.66 20.58
CA THR A 266 -21.43 -3.10 21.70
C THR A 266 -20.74 -1.90 22.37
N ARG A 267 -19.48 -1.61 22.00
CA ARG A 267 -18.67 -0.52 22.55
C ARG A 267 -18.83 0.75 21.72
N VAL A 268 -18.92 1.86 22.44
CA VAL A 268 -18.96 3.20 21.85
C VAL A 268 -17.54 3.79 21.89
N PRO A 269 -17.01 4.29 20.76
CA PRO A 269 -15.75 5.02 20.72
C PRO A 269 -15.78 6.32 21.54
N GLY A 270 -14.68 7.08 21.55
CA GLY A 270 -14.64 8.40 22.18
C GLY A 270 -15.69 9.37 21.57
N PRO A 271 -16.12 10.41 22.32
CA PRO A 271 -17.23 11.28 21.93
C PRO A 271 -17.01 12.01 20.60
N ASP A 272 -15.77 12.31 20.23
CA ASP A 272 -15.43 13.02 18.99
C ASP A 272 -15.28 12.10 17.76
N VAL A 273 -15.28 10.78 17.94
CA VAL A 273 -14.86 9.86 16.87
C VAL A 273 -15.83 9.85 15.69
N GLY A 274 -17.14 9.90 15.93
CA GLY A 274 -18.11 9.93 14.83
C GLY A 274 -18.00 11.21 13.99
N ARG A 275 -17.68 12.35 14.64
CA ARG A 275 -17.31 13.59 13.93
C ARG A 275 -16.04 13.45 13.11
N LEU A 276 -15.01 12.77 13.62
CA LEU A 276 -13.78 12.51 12.86
C LEU A 276 -14.06 11.66 11.60
N PHE A 277 -14.98 10.70 11.67
CA PHE A 277 -15.41 9.93 10.51
C PHE A 277 -16.15 10.83 9.50
N ALA A 278 -17.05 11.70 9.96
CA ALA A 278 -17.68 12.70 9.08
C ALA A 278 -16.63 13.57 8.37
N GLU A 279 -15.64 14.10 9.09
CA GLU A 279 -14.55 14.91 8.51
C GLU A 279 -13.73 14.16 7.45
N ALA A 280 -13.68 12.83 7.54
CA ALA A 280 -13.04 11.96 6.58
C ALA A 280 -13.94 11.60 5.39
N ASN A 281 -15.16 12.13 5.29
CA ASN A 281 -16.17 11.70 4.33
C ASN A 281 -16.47 10.18 4.47
N ALA A 282 -16.57 9.72 5.72
CA ALA A 282 -16.86 8.35 6.08
C ALA A 282 -18.13 8.27 6.94
N THR A 283 -19.19 7.67 6.39
CA THR A 283 -20.47 7.47 7.08
C THR A 283 -20.46 6.17 7.86
N VAL A 284 -20.82 6.18 9.14
CA VAL A 284 -20.80 5.00 10.02
C VAL A 284 -22.19 4.39 10.20
N PHE A 285 -22.34 3.14 9.79
CA PHE A 285 -23.48 2.27 10.07
C PHE A 285 -23.17 1.38 11.28
N ALA A 286 -23.64 1.78 12.46
CA ALA A 286 -23.35 1.07 13.71
C ALA A 286 -24.36 -0.05 13.94
N VAL A 287 -23.89 -1.29 13.98
CA VAL A 287 -24.69 -2.48 14.25
C VAL A 287 -24.40 -3.00 15.65
N ASN A 288 -25.43 -3.00 16.49
CA ASN A 288 -25.33 -3.54 17.84
C ASN A 288 -25.22 -5.07 17.82
N THR A 289 -24.08 -5.58 18.27
CA THR A 289 -23.79 -7.03 18.29
C THR A 289 -24.33 -7.76 19.51
N ASN A 290 -25.15 -7.11 20.33
CA ASN A 290 -25.63 -7.70 21.57
C ASN A 290 -26.58 -8.88 21.33
N SER A 291 -26.14 -10.11 21.64
CA SER A 291 -26.96 -11.31 21.47
C SER A 291 -27.94 -11.48 22.64
N VAL A 292 -29.02 -10.71 22.67
CA VAL A 292 -30.00 -10.85 23.77
C VAL A 292 -30.74 -12.19 23.65
N GLN A 293 -30.41 -13.20 24.45
CA GLN A 293 -31.36 -14.29 24.74
C GLN A 293 -32.65 -13.65 25.29
N ARG A 294 -33.77 -13.84 24.58
CA ARG A 294 -35.10 -13.41 25.05
C ARG A 294 -35.34 -14.03 26.44
N GLY A 295 -35.36 -13.21 27.50
CA GLY A 295 -35.64 -13.65 28.87
C GLY A 295 -34.73 -13.10 29.99
N GLY A 296 -33.72 -12.28 29.67
CA GLY A 296 -32.82 -11.72 30.68
C GLY A 296 -33.48 -10.71 31.65
N PRO A 297 -32.95 -10.52 32.89
CA PRO A 297 -33.47 -9.58 33.87
C PRO A 297 -33.63 -8.14 33.36
N ALA A 298 -34.69 -7.43 33.78
CA ALA A 298 -35.01 -6.07 33.34
C ALA A 298 -33.86 -5.04 33.49
N ARG A 299 -33.02 -5.20 34.52
CA ARG A 299 -31.80 -4.38 34.72
C ARG A 299 -30.81 -4.49 33.56
N ILE A 300 -30.61 -5.70 33.05
CA ILE A 300 -29.73 -5.96 31.90
C ILE A 300 -30.34 -5.32 30.65
N ARG A 301 -31.67 -5.33 30.50
CA ARG A 301 -32.34 -4.69 29.36
C ARG A 301 -32.14 -3.17 29.36
N LYS A 302 -32.33 -2.50 30.50
CA LYS A 302 -32.17 -1.04 30.64
C LYS A 302 -30.72 -0.58 30.39
N GLN A 303 -29.74 -1.34 30.88
CA GLN A 303 -28.33 -1.04 30.61
C GLN A 303 -27.99 -1.19 29.12
N LYS A 304 -28.63 -2.14 28.43
CA LYS A 304 -28.47 -2.34 26.97
C LYS A 304 -29.19 -1.29 26.13
N GLU A 305 -30.34 -0.79 26.59
CA GLU A 305 -31.06 0.35 25.96
C GLU A 305 -30.17 1.61 25.99
N GLN A 306 -29.54 1.93 27.12
CA GLN A 306 -28.60 3.06 27.26
C GLN A 306 -27.34 2.91 26.38
N GLN A 307 -26.82 1.68 26.24
CA GLN A 307 -25.71 1.42 25.31
C GLN A 307 -26.12 1.64 23.84
N GLY A 308 -27.36 1.31 23.49
CA GLY A 308 -27.91 1.55 22.16
C GLY A 308 -28.06 3.03 21.82
N GLU A 309 -28.47 3.86 22.78
CA GLU A 309 -28.53 5.32 22.60
C GLU A 309 -27.15 5.91 22.29
N ALA A 310 -26.11 5.51 23.01
CA ALA A 310 -24.76 6.04 22.76
C ALA A 310 -24.14 5.54 21.42
N LEU A 311 -24.48 4.32 20.96
CA LEU A 311 -24.10 3.86 19.61
C LEU A 311 -24.85 4.62 18.51
N ARG A 312 -26.10 4.98 18.77
CA ARG A 312 -26.91 5.84 17.90
C ARG A 312 -26.26 7.19 17.72
N ASP A 313 -25.97 7.89 18.81
CA ASP A 313 -25.30 9.20 18.79
C ASP A 313 -23.98 9.13 18.00
N PHE A 314 -23.19 8.07 18.22
CA PHE A 314 -21.95 7.83 17.49
C PHE A 314 -22.16 7.71 15.97
N SER A 315 -23.11 6.89 15.51
CA SER A 315 -23.40 6.76 14.07
C SER A 315 -24.00 8.02 13.46
N GLU A 316 -24.94 8.67 14.15
CA GLU A 316 -25.63 9.86 13.66
C GLU A 316 -24.65 11.05 13.54
N SER A 317 -23.67 11.17 14.45
CA SER A 317 -22.61 12.19 14.36
C SER A 317 -21.70 12.04 13.14
N SER A 318 -21.70 10.88 12.48
CA SER A 318 -21.01 10.64 11.20
C SER A 318 -21.91 10.84 9.96
N GLY A 319 -23.20 11.16 10.16
CA GLY A 319 -24.24 11.15 9.13
C GLY A 319 -24.72 9.74 8.76
N GLY A 320 -24.53 8.76 9.65
CA GLY A 320 -24.91 7.37 9.44
C GLY A 320 -26.07 6.92 10.33
N GLN A 321 -26.27 5.60 10.43
CA GLN A 321 -27.45 5.03 11.10
C GLN A 321 -27.10 3.91 12.06
N TYR A 322 -27.90 3.79 13.12
CA TYR A 322 -27.81 2.72 14.11
C TYR A 322 -28.83 1.61 13.88
N PHE A 323 -28.34 0.37 13.96
CA PHE A 323 -29.11 -0.86 13.91
C PHE A 323 -29.10 -1.55 15.28
N ALA A 324 -30.29 -1.67 15.87
CA ALA A 324 -30.45 -2.11 17.25
C ALA A 324 -30.10 -3.58 17.50
N GLU A 325 -30.12 -4.42 16.47
CA GLU A 325 -29.81 -5.85 16.59
C GLU A 325 -29.08 -6.35 15.35
N VAL A 326 -28.05 -7.20 15.53
CA VAL A 326 -27.41 -7.99 14.47
C VAL A 326 -28.21 -9.26 14.15
N ARG A 327 -29.53 -9.13 14.00
CA ARG A 327 -30.42 -10.26 13.64
C ARG A 327 -30.87 -10.15 12.20
N ASP A 328 -31.08 -11.31 11.59
CA ASP A 328 -31.45 -11.44 10.17
C ASP A 328 -30.39 -10.82 9.25
N ALA A 329 -29.26 -11.52 9.16
CA ALA A 329 -28.08 -11.11 8.39
C ALA A 329 -28.39 -10.66 6.96
N ARG A 330 -29.36 -11.29 6.28
CA ARG A 330 -29.73 -10.92 4.91
C ARG A 330 -30.50 -9.61 4.87
N LYS A 331 -31.48 -9.44 5.76
CA LYS A 331 -32.23 -8.20 5.84
C LYS A 331 -31.33 -7.04 6.21
N LEU A 332 -30.51 -7.19 7.26
CA LEU A 332 -29.58 -6.16 7.68
C LEU A 332 -28.57 -5.81 6.58
N ALA A 333 -28.03 -6.81 5.87
CA ALA A 333 -27.16 -6.57 4.73
C ALA A 333 -27.86 -5.77 3.62
N ALA A 334 -29.11 -6.11 3.30
CA ALA A 334 -29.91 -5.39 2.30
C ALA A 334 -30.24 -3.95 2.76
N ASP A 335 -30.58 -3.75 4.03
CA ASP A 335 -30.85 -2.41 4.58
C ASP A 335 -29.59 -1.53 4.48
N ILE A 336 -28.42 -2.07 4.87
CA ILE A 336 -27.13 -1.38 4.74
C ILE A 336 -26.77 -1.15 3.27
N GLU A 337 -27.08 -2.07 2.36
CA GLU A 337 -26.88 -1.90 0.91
C GLU A 337 -27.66 -0.69 0.41
N VAL A 338 -28.96 -0.65 0.72
CA VAL A 338 -29.84 0.43 0.31
C VAL A 338 -29.35 1.76 0.86
N LEU A 339 -28.94 1.82 2.12
CA LEU A 339 -28.42 3.05 2.69
C LEU A 339 -27.08 3.40 2.05
N SER A 340 -26.12 2.48 2.04
CA SER A 340 -24.75 2.71 1.54
C SER A 340 -24.69 3.01 0.02
N GLY A 341 -25.65 2.50 -0.77
CA GLY A 341 -25.69 2.62 -2.23
C GLY A 341 -26.58 3.74 -2.78
N ASN A 342 -27.40 4.39 -1.94
CA ASN A 342 -28.26 5.50 -2.37
C ASN A 342 -27.84 6.81 -1.72
N TYR A 343 -27.27 7.71 -2.52
CA TYR A 343 -26.81 9.03 -2.07
C TYR A 343 -26.65 9.98 -3.27
N TYR A 344 -26.58 11.27 -2.99
CA TYR A 344 -26.24 12.32 -3.94
C TYR A 344 -24.80 12.77 -3.68
N VAL A 345 -24.10 13.29 -4.68
CA VAL A 345 -22.82 13.98 -4.48
C VAL A 345 -22.97 15.40 -4.97
N LEU A 346 -22.76 16.36 -4.07
CA LEU A 346 -22.75 17.79 -4.39
C LEU A 346 -21.30 18.23 -4.53
N GLY A 347 -20.94 18.81 -5.68
CA GLY A 347 -19.63 19.43 -5.88
C GLY A 347 -19.70 20.94 -5.84
N TYR A 348 -18.71 21.58 -5.23
CA TYR A 348 -18.52 23.03 -5.33
C TYR A 348 -17.04 23.38 -5.34
N TYR A 349 -16.68 24.49 -5.99
CA TYR A 349 -15.29 24.93 -6.04
C TYR A 349 -14.82 25.50 -4.72
N ILE A 350 -13.65 25.04 -4.28
CA ILE A 350 -12.89 25.60 -3.17
C ILE A 350 -11.55 26.13 -3.68
N ASN A 351 -11.07 27.18 -3.01
CA ASN A 351 -9.70 27.65 -3.14
C ASN A 351 -8.98 27.22 -1.85
N PRO A 352 -8.41 26.00 -1.80
CA PRO A 352 -7.84 25.47 -0.57
C PRO A 352 -6.71 26.37 -0.09
N THR A 353 -6.76 26.75 1.18
CA THR A 353 -5.64 27.42 1.83
C THR A 353 -4.79 26.35 2.50
N TRP A 354 -3.47 26.32 2.28
CA TRP A 354 -2.60 25.24 2.82
C TRP A 354 -2.34 25.39 4.33
N ASP A 355 -3.36 25.75 5.11
CA ASP A 355 -3.25 26.15 6.51
C ASP A 355 -3.91 25.17 7.50
N GLY A 356 -4.54 24.10 6.99
CA GLY A 356 -5.18 23.07 7.81
C GLY A 356 -6.46 23.51 8.52
N ARG A 357 -7.04 24.69 8.21
CA ARG A 357 -8.25 25.17 8.87
C ARG A 357 -9.44 24.25 8.63
N LEU A 358 -10.29 24.16 9.64
CA LEU A 358 -11.55 23.43 9.56
C LEU A 358 -12.64 24.33 8.95
N HIS A 359 -13.25 23.83 7.89
CA HIS A 359 -14.43 24.36 7.24
C HIS A 359 -15.67 23.61 7.73
N LYS A 360 -16.73 24.32 8.08
CA LYS A 360 -18.03 23.73 8.43
C LYS A 360 -18.93 23.70 7.20
N ILE A 361 -19.42 22.53 6.85
CA ILE A 361 -20.38 22.35 5.76
C ILE A 361 -21.77 22.15 6.37
N ASN A 362 -22.77 22.80 5.78
CA ASN A 362 -24.17 22.50 6.05
C ASN A 362 -24.90 22.29 4.74
N VAL A 363 -25.68 21.21 4.65
CA VAL A 363 -26.52 20.90 3.49
C VAL A 363 -27.96 20.82 3.96
N THR A 364 -28.84 21.48 3.22
CA THR A 364 -30.29 21.46 3.46
C THR A 364 -31.02 21.14 2.17
N VAL A 365 -32.22 20.58 2.29
CA VAL A 365 -33.15 20.41 1.17
C VAL A 365 -34.39 21.29 1.36
N ASP A 366 -34.99 21.76 0.27
CA ASP A 366 -36.23 22.55 0.28
C ASP A 366 -37.49 21.68 0.51
N ARG A 367 -37.40 20.73 1.45
CA ARG A 367 -38.48 19.84 1.86
C ARG A 367 -38.38 19.56 3.36
N PRO A 368 -39.26 20.15 4.19
CA PRO A 368 -39.13 20.11 5.65
C PRO A 368 -39.45 18.74 6.27
N ASP A 369 -40.08 17.85 5.51
CA ASP A 369 -40.42 16.48 5.88
C ASP A 369 -39.26 15.49 5.67
N LEU A 370 -38.17 15.94 5.05
CA LEU A 370 -37.01 15.10 4.74
C LEU A 370 -35.85 15.36 5.71
N GLU A 371 -35.16 14.29 6.07
CA GLU A 371 -33.95 14.35 6.87
C GLU A 371 -32.71 14.31 5.96
N VAL A 372 -31.76 15.24 6.17
CA VAL A 372 -30.53 15.32 5.38
C VAL A 372 -29.35 14.88 6.23
N LEU A 373 -28.61 13.88 5.74
CA LEU A 373 -27.37 13.40 6.34
C LEU A 373 -26.20 13.72 5.40
N ALA A 374 -25.29 14.58 5.85
CA ALA A 374 -24.13 15.02 5.08
C ALA A 374 -22.90 15.25 5.99
N GLN A 375 -21.71 15.31 5.38
CA GLN A 375 -20.47 15.67 6.07
C GLN A 375 -20.59 17.08 6.70
N ALA A 376 -20.37 17.19 8.01
CA ALA A 376 -20.50 18.45 8.77
C ALA A 376 -19.35 19.45 8.56
N GLY A 377 -18.26 19.04 7.90
CA GLY A 377 -17.09 19.88 7.67
C GLY A 377 -15.86 19.12 7.19
N TYR A 378 -14.84 19.83 6.70
CA TYR A 378 -13.56 19.28 6.23
C TYR A 378 -12.40 20.20 6.63
N SER A 379 -11.18 19.66 6.68
CA SER A 379 -9.98 20.47 6.88
C SER A 379 -9.29 20.72 5.55
N ASP A 380 -8.75 21.91 5.39
CA ASP A 380 -7.85 22.23 4.31
C ASP A 380 -6.57 21.35 4.37
N PRO A 381 -5.90 21.11 3.24
CA PRO A 381 -4.62 20.40 3.23
C PRO A 381 -3.57 21.21 4.00
N LYS A 382 -2.58 20.52 4.58
CA LYS A 382 -1.42 21.15 5.23
C LYS A 382 -0.12 20.52 4.73
N PRO A 383 1.01 21.25 4.77
CA PRO A 383 2.30 20.72 4.34
C PRO A 383 2.67 19.41 5.05
N PHE A 384 3.40 18.51 4.37
CA PHE A 384 3.81 17.22 4.93
C PHE A 384 4.55 17.35 6.27
N ALA A 385 5.36 18.39 6.43
CA ALA A 385 6.08 18.67 7.68
C ALA A 385 5.13 18.83 8.88
N ASP A 386 3.93 19.38 8.65
CA ASP A 386 2.92 19.68 9.67
C ASP A 386 1.90 18.54 9.87
N LEU A 387 2.01 17.45 9.07
CA LEU A 387 1.28 16.21 9.31
C LEU A 387 1.80 15.52 10.57
N SER A 388 0.87 15.01 11.38
CA SER A 388 1.15 14.11 12.50
C SER A 388 1.75 12.79 12.01
N ASP A 389 2.43 12.06 12.89
CA ASP A 389 3.01 10.74 12.56
C ASP A 389 1.96 9.77 12.03
N LEU A 390 0.76 9.84 12.59
CA LEU A 390 -0.38 9.05 12.15
C LEU A 390 -0.80 9.44 10.73
N GLU A 391 -1.04 10.73 10.44
CA GLU A 391 -1.39 11.20 9.09
C GLU A 391 -0.36 10.72 8.04
N LYS A 392 0.93 10.82 8.38
CA LYS A 392 2.03 10.28 7.55
C LYS A 392 1.96 8.77 7.39
N LYS A 393 1.60 8.03 8.45
CA LYS A 393 1.47 6.57 8.45
C LYS A 393 0.35 6.10 7.52
N LEU A 394 -0.73 6.86 7.45
CA LEU A 394 -1.93 6.53 6.70
C LEU A 394 -1.80 6.80 5.21
N GLN A 395 -1.19 7.94 4.83
CA GLN A 395 -0.77 8.17 3.45
C GLN A 395 0.10 7.03 2.93
N LEU A 396 1.00 6.51 3.77
CA LEU A 396 1.84 5.37 3.43
C LEU A 396 1.03 4.07 3.25
N PHE A 397 0.00 3.85 4.06
CA PHE A 397 -0.84 2.66 3.92
C PHE A 397 -1.66 2.65 2.63
N ASP A 398 -2.25 3.78 2.24
CA ASP A 398 -2.99 3.88 0.99
C ASP A 398 -2.09 3.48 -0.20
N MET A 399 -0.88 4.05 -0.26
CA MET A 399 0.10 3.72 -1.30
C MET A 399 0.54 2.24 -1.29
N LEU A 400 0.76 1.66 -0.11
CA LEU A 400 1.23 0.28 0.00
C LEU A 400 0.12 -0.75 -0.22
N LEU A 401 -1.14 -0.44 0.12
CA LEU A 401 -2.18 -1.45 0.30
C LEU A 401 -3.40 -1.29 -0.62
N SER A 402 -3.69 -0.09 -1.14
CA SER A 402 -4.83 0.14 -2.06
C SER A 402 -4.64 -0.60 -3.37
N ASP A 403 -5.62 -1.26 -3.97
CA ASP A 403 -5.42 -1.83 -5.31
C ASP A 403 -5.19 -0.72 -6.38
N GLU A 404 -5.71 0.49 -6.14
CA GLU A 404 -5.44 1.69 -6.94
C GLU A 404 -5.01 2.87 -6.02
N PRO A 405 -3.70 3.02 -5.74
CA PRO A 405 -3.20 4.08 -4.86
C PRO A 405 -3.27 5.46 -5.52
N VAL A 406 -3.80 6.45 -4.81
CA VAL A 406 -4.05 7.78 -5.38
C VAL A 406 -2.76 8.59 -5.45
N GLY A 407 -2.59 9.34 -6.54
CA GLY A 407 -1.44 10.24 -6.72
C GLY A 407 -0.14 9.53 -7.11
N THR A 408 -0.21 8.32 -7.67
CA THR A 408 0.96 7.58 -8.17
C THR A 408 1.40 7.96 -9.58
N GLU A 409 0.83 9.00 -10.18
CA GLU A 409 1.20 9.40 -11.54
C GLU A 409 2.50 10.22 -11.60
N ALA A 410 3.36 9.80 -12.55
CA ALA A 410 4.47 10.53 -13.17
C ALA A 410 5.91 10.37 -12.63
N LEU A 411 6.28 9.25 -11.98
CA LEU A 411 7.69 8.95 -11.69
C LEU A 411 8.04 7.49 -11.97
N ASP A 412 9.09 7.25 -12.78
CA ASP A 412 9.60 5.90 -13.07
C ASP A 412 10.22 5.27 -11.82
N PHE A 413 9.51 4.29 -11.25
CA PHE A 413 9.98 3.51 -10.10
C PHE A 413 9.76 2.00 -10.34
N PRO A 414 10.41 1.39 -11.34
CA PRO A 414 10.16 0.00 -11.68
C PRO A 414 10.76 -0.96 -10.64
N VAL A 415 10.04 -2.05 -10.38
CA VAL A 415 10.48 -3.14 -9.49
C VAL A 415 10.48 -4.46 -10.26
N ARG A 416 11.53 -5.26 -10.05
CA ARG A 416 11.61 -6.65 -10.50
C ARG A 416 11.99 -7.53 -9.33
N VAL A 417 11.33 -8.68 -9.23
CA VAL A 417 11.70 -9.71 -8.26
C VAL A 417 12.36 -10.85 -9.02
N LEU A 418 13.62 -11.11 -8.70
CA LEU A 418 14.46 -12.13 -9.31
C LEU A 418 14.47 -13.35 -8.38
N HIS A 419 14.27 -14.54 -8.93
CA HIS A 419 14.36 -15.81 -8.21
C HIS A 419 15.55 -16.63 -8.73
N GLY A 420 16.09 -17.52 -7.90
CA GLY A 420 17.16 -18.42 -8.35
C GLY A 420 17.54 -19.47 -7.34
N SER A 421 18.37 -20.42 -7.78
CA SER A 421 18.88 -21.47 -6.90
C SER A 421 19.80 -20.83 -5.85
N ALA A 422 19.19 -20.62 -4.70
CA ALA A 422 19.61 -19.84 -3.57
C ALA A 422 21.11 -19.91 -3.24
N THR A 423 21.66 -18.77 -2.84
CA THR A 423 22.73 -18.84 -1.83
C THR A 423 22.12 -19.48 -0.57
N GLU A 424 22.92 -20.00 0.35
CA GLU A 424 22.36 -20.48 1.63
C GLU A 424 21.56 -19.40 2.37
N GLU A 425 21.69 -18.12 2.02
CA GLU A 425 21.08 -16.98 2.70
C GLU A 425 19.82 -16.41 2.00
N ALA A 426 19.64 -16.59 0.70
CA ALA A 426 18.49 -16.03 -0.04
C ALA A 426 18.20 -16.78 -1.35
N ASN A 427 16.92 -16.88 -1.73
CA ASN A 427 16.46 -17.44 -3.01
C ASN A 427 15.64 -16.46 -3.88
N ALA A 428 15.36 -15.27 -3.35
CA ALA A 428 14.71 -14.18 -4.06
C ALA A 428 15.44 -12.85 -3.81
N ALA A 429 15.41 -11.96 -4.80
CA ALA A 429 15.98 -10.63 -4.74
C ALA A 429 14.99 -9.61 -5.32
N VAL A 430 14.52 -8.68 -4.48
CA VAL A 430 13.77 -7.50 -4.93
C VAL A 430 14.78 -6.48 -5.42
N LEU A 431 14.65 -6.06 -6.67
CA LEU A 431 15.52 -5.08 -7.32
C LEU A 431 14.69 -3.90 -7.83
N LEU A 432 15.12 -2.70 -7.47
CA LEU A 432 14.47 -1.44 -7.81
C LEU A 432 15.39 -0.62 -8.72
N LYS A 433 14.81 0.27 -9.53
CA LYS A 433 15.53 1.38 -10.16
C LYS A 433 14.99 2.69 -9.59
N LEU A 434 15.88 3.57 -9.16
CA LEU A 434 15.52 4.86 -8.58
C LEU A 434 16.43 5.95 -9.11
N THR A 435 15.83 6.99 -9.67
CA THR A 435 16.55 8.20 -10.09
C THR A 435 16.54 9.22 -8.95
N VAL A 436 17.70 9.78 -8.59
CA VAL A 436 17.79 10.84 -7.58
C VAL A 436 17.64 12.20 -8.26
N ASN A 437 16.40 12.65 -8.42
CA ASN A 437 16.04 13.90 -9.09
C ASN A 437 14.68 14.38 -8.60
N GLU A 438 14.56 15.66 -8.22
CA GLU A 438 13.30 16.25 -7.70
C GLU A 438 12.12 16.20 -8.68
N ARG A 439 12.37 16.11 -9.99
CA ARG A 439 11.34 16.14 -11.03
C ARG A 439 11.00 14.76 -11.60
N THR A 440 11.97 13.85 -11.63
CA THR A 440 11.87 12.58 -12.35
C THR A 440 12.11 11.36 -11.47
N GLY A 441 12.39 11.54 -10.18
CA GLY A 441 12.42 10.46 -9.21
C GLY A 441 12.31 10.96 -7.77
N VAL A 442 13.19 10.45 -6.91
CA VAL A 442 13.19 10.84 -5.49
C VAL A 442 14.10 12.06 -5.28
N PRO A 443 13.66 13.08 -4.50
CA PRO A 443 14.48 14.24 -4.19
C PRO A 443 15.86 13.88 -3.60
N PRO A 444 16.90 14.72 -3.81
CA PRO A 444 18.22 14.56 -3.21
C PRO A 444 18.18 14.89 -1.71
N GLY A 445 17.54 14.00 -0.94
CA GLY A 445 17.29 14.12 0.48
C GLY A 445 17.43 12.77 1.17
N THR A 446 16.69 12.58 2.26
CA THR A 446 16.59 11.27 2.91
C THR A 446 15.27 10.62 2.54
N ALA A 447 15.34 9.49 1.85
CA ALA A 447 14.18 8.71 1.46
C ALA A 447 14.02 7.49 2.38
N VAL A 448 12.78 7.07 2.60
CA VAL A 448 12.44 5.80 3.22
C VAL A 448 11.85 4.88 2.17
N LEU A 449 12.43 3.68 2.08
CA LEU A 449 11.97 2.60 1.22
C LEU A 449 11.20 1.59 2.07
N TYR A 450 10.03 1.19 1.59
CA TYR A 450 9.18 0.18 2.19
C TYR A 450 8.97 -0.94 1.18
N VAL A 451 9.19 -2.18 1.57
CA VAL A 451 8.96 -3.37 0.73
C VAL A 451 8.03 -4.32 1.46
N LEU A 452 6.89 -4.63 0.85
CA LEU A 452 5.97 -5.67 1.29
C LEU A 452 5.91 -6.78 0.25
N VAL A 453 5.86 -8.04 0.69
CA VAL A 453 5.57 -9.19 -0.17
C VAL A 453 4.34 -9.90 0.36
N PHE A 454 3.37 -10.13 -0.50
CA PHE A 454 2.13 -10.84 -0.23
C PHE A 454 2.20 -12.21 -0.92
N ASP A 455 1.72 -13.27 -0.27
CA ASP A 455 1.49 -14.57 -0.92
C ASP A 455 0.14 -14.59 -1.67
N ALA A 456 -0.17 -15.74 -2.28
CA ALA A 456 -1.41 -15.97 -3.01
C ALA A 456 -2.69 -15.82 -2.17
N ASP A 457 -2.61 -15.94 -0.84
CA ASP A 457 -3.72 -15.72 0.09
C ASP A 457 -3.80 -14.26 0.59
N HIS A 458 -2.96 -13.38 0.01
CA HIS A 458 -2.74 -11.99 0.37
C HIS A 458 -2.25 -11.78 1.80
N LYS A 459 -1.61 -12.80 2.36
CA LYS A 459 -0.91 -12.69 3.64
C LYS A 459 0.46 -12.06 3.37
N ILE A 460 0.83 -11.06 4.17
CA ILE A 460 2.17 -10.47 4.07
C ILE A 460 3.18 -11.52 4.56
N VAL A 461 4.14 -11.89 3.75
CA VAL A 461 5.20 -12.84 4.12
C VAL A 461 6.54 -12.15 4.33
N LEU A 462 6.65 -10.88 3.94
CA LEU A 462 7.83 -10.04 4.14
C LEU A 462 7.41 -8.57 4.30
N ALA A 463 8.01 -7.89 5.27
CA ALA A 463 7.88 -6.44 5.45
C ALA A 463 9.22 -5.84 5.86
N GLU A 464 9.79 -4.99 5.00
CA GLU A 464 11.11 -4.40 5.19
C GLU A 464 11.07 -2.88 5.05
N ARG A 465 11.93 -2.21 5.82
CA ARG A 465 12.10 -0.76 5.81
C ARG A 465 13.58 -0.41 5.72
N ALA A 466 13.93 0.45 4.79
CA ALA A 466 15.27 0.98 4.65
C ALA A 466 15.26 2.51 4.58
N GLU A 467 16.30 3.15 5.10
CA GLU A 467 16.55 4.57 4.84
C GLU A 467 17.67 4.70 3.81
N LEU A 468 17.47 5.58 2.84
CA LEU A 468 18.42 5.93 1.79
C LEU A 468 18.78 7.40 1.94
N ASP A 469 20.06 7.69 2.22
CA ASP A 469 20.59 9.05 2.16
C ASP A 469 21.11 9.33 0.73
N ALA A 470 20.32 10.10 -0.02
CA ALA A 470 20.59 10.42 -1.42
C ALA A 470 21.18 11.83 -1.61
N ARG A 471 21.51 12.55 -0.53
CA ARG A 471 21.97 13.96 -0.58
C ARG A 471 23.21 14.16 -1.46
N SER A 472 24.13 13.20 -1.46
CA SER A 472 25.36 13.23 -2.27
C SER A 472 25.22 12.55 -3.64
N MET A 473 24.02 12.09 -3.99
CA MET A 473 23.77 11.23 -5.16
C MET A 473 22.88 11.92 -6.22
N ALA A 474 22.78 13.25 -6.19
CA ALA A 474 21.96 14.01 -7.15
C ALA A 474 22.28 13.65 -8.61
N GLN A 475 21.24 13.47 -9.42
CA GLN A 475 21.27 13.05 -10.83
C GLN A 475 21.81 11.63 -11.07
N GLN A 476 22.00 10.81 -10.03
CA GLN A 476 22.44 9.43 -10.19
C GLN A 476 21.25 8.46 -10.27
N ILE A 477 21.46 7.34 -10.96
CA ILE A 477 20.56 6.19 -10.95
C ILE A 477 21.09 5.18 -9.95
N LEU A 478 20.25 4.83 -8.99
CA LEU A 478 20.52 3.83 -7.96
C LEU A 478 19.72 2.57 -8.24
N TYR A 479 20.28 1.44 -7.83
CA TYR A 479 19.62 0.14 -7.85
C TYR A 479 19.48 -0.41 -6.43
N PRO A 480 18.51 0.06 -5.63
CA PRO A 480 18.24 -0.51 -4.32
C PRO A 480 17.83 -1.97 -4.44
N TYR A 481 18.34 -2.83 -3.56
CA TYR A 481 18.01 -4.25 -3.55
C TYR A 481 17.82 -4.83 -2.15
N LEU A 482 16.95 -5.83 -2.06
CA LEU A 482 16.70 -6.64 -0.86
C LEU A 482 16.81 -8.12 -1.22
N LEU A 483 17.64 -8.84 -0.47
CA LEU A 483 17.77 -10.29 -0.57
C LEU A 483 16.92 -10.94 0.52
N THR A 484 16.16 -11.98 0.15
CA THR A 484 15.24 -12.66 1.07
C THR A 484 15.09 -14.15 0.73
N LYS A 485 14.49 -14.91 1.65
CA LYS A 485 14.05 -16.28 1.45
C LYS A 485 12.54 -16.35 1.42
N LEU A 486 11.99 -16.93 0.36
CA LEU A 486 10.57 -17.17 0.20
C LEU A 486 10.35 -18.64 -0.15
N PRO A 487 9.33 -19.31 0.42
CA PRO A 487 8.92 -20.63 -0.06
C PRO A 487 8.52 -20.60 -1.54
N PRO A 488 8.39 -21.77 -2.18
CA PRO A 488 7.75 -21.87 -3.48
C PRO A 488 6.30 -21.40 -3.43
N GLY A 489 5.88 -20.63 -4.42
CA GLY A 489 4.53 -20.07 -4.50
C GLY A 489 4.44 -18.83 -5.37
N ASP A 490 3.22 -18.33 -5.50
CA ASP A 490 2.92 -17.07 -6.18
C ASP A 490 2.84 -15.93 -5.17
N TYR A 491 3.36 -14.78 -5.56
CA TYR A 491 3.54 -13.63 -4.71
C TYR A 491 3.28 -12.31 -5.45
N GLU A 492 2.98 -11.27 -4.69
CA GLU A 492 2.97 -9.89 -5.15
C GLU A 492 3.92 -9.06 -4.29
N CYS A 493 4.87 -8.37 -4.91
CA CYS A 493 5.72 -7.39 -4.23
C CYS A 493 5.15 -5.99 -4.42
N ARG A 494 5.03 -5.23 -3.33
CA ARG A 494 4.64 -3.82 -3.33
C ARG A 494 5.73 -3.00 -2.65
N VAL A 495 6.14 -1.90 -3.28
CA VAL A 495 7.23 -1.05 -2.80
C VAL A 495 6.78 0.40 -2.78
N VAL A 496 7.17 1.15 -1.75
CA VAL A 496 7.05 2.61 -1.70
C VAL A 496 8.40 3.24 -1.38
N ALA A 497 8.80 4.26 -2.14
CA ALA A 497 9.86 5.18 -1.75
C ALA A 497 9.25 6.53 -1.39
N ARG A 498 9.61 7.11 -0.23
CA ARG A 498 9.09 8.40 0.22
C ARG A 498 10.17 9.30 0.79
N ASP A 499 10.24 10.53 0.33
CA ASP A 499 11.10 11.57 0.92
C ASP A 499 10.61 11.97 2.33
N LYS A 500 11.52 12.03 3.31
CA LYS A 500 11.18 12.28 4.72
C LYS A 500 10.75 13.71 5.00
N GLU A 501 11.14 14.69 4.17
CA GLU A 501 10.90 16.11 4.45
C GLU A 501 9.65 16.61 3.71
N THR A 502 9.52 16.25 2.44
CA THR A 502 8.46 16.73 1.55
C THR A 502 7.26 15.79 1.50
N GLY A 503 7.44 14.51 1.86
CA GLY A 503 6.40 13.49 1.75
C GLY A 503 6.17 12.97 0.33
N LEU A 504 6.85 13.52 -0.67
CA LEU A 504 6.80 13.03 -2.04
C LEU A 504 7.14 11.54 -2.06
N ALA A 505 6.27 10.76 -2.67
CA ALA A 505 6.34 9.32 -2.64
C ALA A 505 6.00 8.71 -4.00
N VAL A 506 6.58 7.56 -4.25
CA VAL A 506 6.33 6.73 -5.43
C VAL A 506 6.07 5.31 -4.97
N ALA A 507 5.13 4.64 -5.63
CA ALA A 507 4.76 3.26 -5.34
C ALA A 507 4.89 2.40 -6.60
N SER A 508 5.21 1.13 -6.41
CA SER A 508 5.35 0.18 -7.51
C SER A 508 4.98 -1.23 -7.08
N ARG A 509 4.62 -2.05 -8.06
CA ARG A 509 4.11 -3.41 -7.83
C ARG A 509 4.65 -4.37 -8.86
N ALA A 510 4.94 -5.60 -8.44
CA ALA A 510 5.25 -6.68 -9.36
C ALA A 510 4.73 -8.02 -8.83
N PRO A 511 3.86 -8.72 -9.58
CA PRO A 511 3.63 -10.14 -9.34
C PRO A 511 4.89 -10.94 -9.70
N PHE A 512 5.14 -12.03 -8.97
CA PHE A 512 6.23 -12.96 -9.26
C PHE A 512 5.94 -14.33 -8.64
N SER A 513 6.63 -15.35 -9.14
CA SER A 513 6.53 -16.71 -8.60
C SER A 513 7.91 -17.20 -8.19
N VAL A 514 7.98 -17.91 -7.08
CA VAL A 514 9.17 -18.64 -6.65
C VAL A 514 8.98 -20.10 -7.01
N PRO A 515 9.80 -20.68 -7.91
CA PRO A 515 9.64 -22.06 -8.31
C PRO A 515 10.01 -23.02 -7.17
N ALA A 516 9.40 -24.21 -7.18
CA ALA A 516 9.81 -25.29 -6.29
C ALA A 516 11.28 -25.65 -6.54
N PRO A 517 12.06 -25.98 -5.49
CA PRO A 517 13.46 -26.37 -5.68
C PRO A 517 13.53 -27.56 -6.62
N ALA A 518 14.39 -27.47 -7.63
CA ALA A 518 14.70 -28.62 -8.45
C ALA A 518 15.32 -29.70 -7.54
N GLY A 519 14.71 -30.89 -7.50
CA GLY A 519 15.29 -32.03 -6.79
C GLY A 519 16.72 -32.32 -7.26
N SER A 520 17.51 -33.01 -6.45
CA SER A 520 18.97 -33.21 -6.60
C SER A 520 19.48 -33.83 -7.90
N ARG A 521 18.60 -34.20 -8.85
CA ARG A 521 18.92 -34.72 -10.19
C ARG A 521 18.32 -33.92 -11.35
N ARG A 522 17.75 -32.74 -11.09
CA ARG A 522 17.13 -31.88 -12.12
C ARG A 522 17.94 -30.60 -12.27
N CYS A 523 18.14 -30.16 -13.51
CA CYS A 523 18.70 -28.83 -13.79
C CYS A 523 17.65 -27.74 -13.55
N SER A 524 18.09 -26.50 -13.33
CA SER A 524 17.19 -25.36 -13.15
C SER A 524 17.75 -24.07 -13.74
N LEU A 525 16.90 -23.30 -14.43
CA LEU A 525 17.16 -21.91 -14.77
C LEU A 525 16.65 -20.99 -13.65
N SER A 526 17.48 -20.00 -13.31
CA SER A 526 17.07 -18.87 -12.46
C SER A 526 16.51 -17.74 -13.33
N SER A 527 15.94 -16.70 -12.72
CA SER A 527 15.41 -15.56 -13.49
C SER A 527 16.51 -14.97 -14.39
N PRO A 528 16.22 -14.74 -15.67
CA PRO A 528 17.13 -14.03 -16.56
C PRO A 528 17.23 -12.57 -16.13
N LEU A 529 18.45 -12.04 -16.01
CA LEU A 529 18.67 -10.61 -15.78
C LEU A 529 18.93 -9.92 -17.12
N LEU A 530 17.97 -9.13 -17.58
CA LEU A 530 18.12 -8.31 -18.78
C LEU A 530 19.03 -7.13 -18.47
N LEU A 531 19.88 -6.79 -19.42
CA LEU A 531 20.96 -5.83 -19.27
C LEU A 531 21.03 -4.90 -20.49
N VAL A 532 21.16 -3.61 -20.23
CA VAL A 532 21.46 -2.58 -21.24
C VAL A 532 22.80 -1.92 -20.93
N ARG A 533 23.43 -1.35 -21.96
CA ARG A 533 24.74 -0.74 -21.83
C ARG A 533 24.61 0.61 -21.11
N SER A 534 25.45 0.84 -20.10
CA SER A 534 25.50 2.10 -19.35
C SER A 534 26.87 2.30 -18.71
N GLU A 535 27.20 3.53 -18.32
CA GLU A 535 28.51 3.87 -17.77
C GLU A 535 28.69 3.48 -16.29
N LYS A 536 27.61 3.40 -15.50
CA LYS A 536 27.68 3.12 -14.06
C LYS A 536 26.41 2.47 -13.52
N ALA A 537 26.58 1.43 -12.69
CA ALA A 537 25.53 0.83 -11.86
C ALA A 537 25.86 1.05 -10.38
N GLU A 538 24.97 1.69 -9.62
CA GLU A 538 25.17 1.86 -8.17
C GLU A 538 24.14 1.05 -7.39
N PHE A 539 24.55 -0.12 -6.92
CA PHE A 539 23.69 -1.03 -6.16
C PHE A 539 23.70 -0.68 -4.67
N VAL A 540 22.52 -0.45 -4.10
CA VAL A 540 22.36 -0.07 -2.70
C VAL A 540 21.61 -1.16 -1.95
N ARG A 541 22.22 -1.75 -0.93
CA ARG A 541 21.54 -2.77 -0.13
C ARG A 541 20.54 -2.11 0.83
N MET A 542 19.29 -2.57 0.81
CA MET A 542 18.22 -2.04 1.67
C MET A 542 18.28 -2.59 3.10
N SER A 543 18.60 -3.88 3.27
CA SER A 543 18.70 -4.50 4.60
C SER A 543 20.13 -4.49 5.14
N PRO A 544 20.34 -4.28 6.45
CA PRO A 544 21.66 -4.45 7.05
C PRO A 544 22.15 -5.90 6.92
N PRO A 545 23.49 -6.14 6.86
CA PRO A 545 24.06 -7.49 6.82
C PRO A 545 23.60 -8.33 8.03
N PRO A 546 23.26 -9.62 7.84
CA PRO A 546 22.78 -10.47 8.94
C PRO A 546 23.84 -10.75 10.03
N VAL A 547 25.14 -10.54 9.79
CA VAL A 547 26.21 -10.88 10.75
C VAL A 547 27.38 -9.88 10.70
N LYS A 548 27.86 -9.40 11.87
CA LYS A 548 28.98 -8.43 12.00
C LYS A 548 30.36 -8.94 11.54
N ASN A 549 30.55 -10.24 11.33
CA ASN A 549 31.87 -10.86 11.10
C ASN A 549 31.97 -11.71 9.82
N ARG A 550 31.05 -11.55 8.85
CA ARG A 550 31.15 -12.18 7.52
C ARG A 550 30.87 -11.14 6.43
N ARG A 551 31.48 -11.33 5.26
CA ARG A 551 31.17 -10.50 4.09
C ARG A 551 29.67 -10.64 3.80
N PRO A 552 28.90 -9.53 3.75
CA PRO A 552 27.48 -9.59 3.44
C PRO A 552 27.26 -10.18 2.04
N VAL A 553 26.32 -11.12 1.89
CA VAL A 553 25.83 -11.55 0.58
C VAL A 553 25.21 -10.35 -0.14
N SER A 554 25.65 -10.10 -1.36
CA SER A 554 25.25 -8.97 -2.19
C SER A 554 24.50 -9.43 -3.43
N ILE A 555 23.92 -8.49 -4.19
CA ILE A 555 23.31 -8.81 -5.49
C ILE A 555 24.31 -9.44 -6.47
N LEU A 556 25.60 -9.14 -6.34
CA LEU A 556 26.68 -9.75 -7.15
C LEU A 556 26.96 -11.20 -6.75
N ASP A 557 26.46 -11.67 -5.60
CA ASP A 557 26.53 -13.09 -5.25
C ASP A 557 25.39 -13.90 -5.86
N PHE A 558 24.26 -13.22 -6.15
CA PHE A 558 23.11 -13.74 -6.90
C PHE A 558 23.37 -13.75 -8.42
N TYR A 559 23.88 -12.64 -8.94
CA TYR A 559 24.26 -12.46 -10.33
C TYR A 559 25.75 -12.06 -10.42
N PRO A 560 26.66 -13.01 -10.14
CA PRO A 560 28.08 -12.78 -10.36
C PRO A 560 28.33 -12.50 -11.84
N TYR A 561 29.44 -11.81 -12.12
CA TYR A 561 29.86 -11.47 -13.48
C TYR A 561 28.98 -10.44 -14.19
N LEU A 562 28.20 -9.64 -13.45
CA LEU A 562 27.55 -8.46 -14.01
C LEU A 562 28.61 -7.57 -14.70
N PRO A 563 28.54 -7.36 -16.02
CA PRO A 563 29.59 -6.65 -16.72
C PRO A 563 29.65 -5.17 -16.34
N VAL A 564 30.85 -4.60 -16.22
CA VAL A 564 31.09 -3.24 -15.68
C VAL A 564 30.34 -2.12 -16.44
N ARG A 565 30.02 -2.32 -17.71
CA ARG A 565 29.32 -1.33 -18.57
C ARG A 565 27.86 -1.69 -18.85
N PHE A 566 27.27 -2.50 -17.98
CA PHE A 566 25.90 -2.95 -18.13
C PHE A 566 25.14 -2.73 -16.84
N VAL A 567 23.89 -2.31 -16.98
CA VAL A 567 22.95 -2.12 -15.87
C VAL A 567 21.72 -3.00 -16.10
N PRO A 568 21.05 -3.45 -15.03
CA PRO A 568 19.75 -4.10 -15.12
C PRO A 568 18.72 -3.27 -15.88
N LEU A 569 18.03 -3.90 -16.85
CA LEU A 569 16.87 -3.33 -17.53
C LEU A 569 15.60 -3.67 -16.73
N LEU A 570 15.02 -2.67 -16.06
CA LEU A 570 13.81 -2.82 -15.24
C LEU A 570 12.58 -2.16 -15.87
N GLU A 571 12.79 -1.32 -16.87
CA GLU A 571 11.78 -0.53 -17.57
C GLU A 571 11.79 -0.88 -19.06
N ASP A 572 11.13 -0.03 -19.85
CA ASP A 572 11.10 -0.15 -21.30
C ASP A 572 12.52 0.00 -21.88
N LEU A 573 12.74 -0.70 -22.98
CA LEU A 573 14.01 -0.68 -23.68
C LEU A 573 14.29 0.76 -24.19
N PRO A 574 15.50 1.31 -23.98
CA PRO A 574 15.86 2.63 -24.53
C PRO A 574 15.69 2.67 -26.05
N GLU A 575 15.20 3.79 -26.58
CA GLU A 575 14.90 3.96 -28.02
C GLU A 575 16.14 3.76 -28.92
N ASP A 576 17.34 4.02 -28.41
CA ASP A 576 18.61 3.85 -29.12
C ASP A 576 19.24 2.45 -28.95
N ALA A 577 18.58 1.55 -28.23
CA ALA A 577 19.12 0.23 -27.96
C ALA A 577 18.99 -0.70 -29.18
N GLU A 578 20.11 -1.01 -29.81
CA GLU A 578 20.17 -2.00 -30.89
C GLU A 578 20.21 -3.46 -30.38
N GLN A 579 20.53 -3.66 -29.11
CA GLN A 579 20.71 -4.98 -28.53
C GLN A 579 20.35 -4.98 -27.04
N VAL A 580 19.86 -6.12 -26.57
CA VAL A 580 19.72 -6.41 -25.15
C VAL A 580 20.61 -7.60 -24.78
N CYS A 581 21.31 -7.48 -23.65
CA CYS A 581 22.08 -8.59 -23.10
C CYS A 581 21.27 -9.29 -22.00
N VAL A 582 21.51 -10.58 -21.81
CA VAL A 582 20.85 -11.38 -20.78
C VAL A 582 21.91 -12.17 -20.03
N LEU A 583 21.96 -12.00 -18.71
CA LEU A 583 22.73 -12.87 -17.83
C LEU A 583 21.79 -13.97 -17.31
N LEU A 584 21.98 -15.20 -17.80
CA LEU A 584 21.13 -16.35 -17.50
C LEU A 584 21.86 -17.36 -16.62
N PRO A 585 21.50 -17.47 -15.32
CA PRO A 585 22.05 -18.49 -14.44
C PRO A 585 21.39 -19.85 -14.66
N PHE A 586 22.21 -20.87 -14.82
CA PHE A 586 21.84 -22.26 -15.00
C PHE A 586 22.53 -23.14 -13.96
N LYS A 587 21.73 -23.91 -13.21
CA LYS A 587 22.23 -24.92 -12.29
C LYS A 587 22.12 -26.29 -12.92
N SER A 588 23.24 -26.98 -12.99
CA SER A 588 23.36 -28.35 -13.51
C SER A 588 22.80 -29.37 -12.52
N GLY A 589 22.13 -30.41 -13.00
CA GLY A 589 21.65 -31.52 -12.16
C GLY A 589 22.75 -32.50 -11.74
N ALA A 590 23.96 -32.36 -12.29
CA ALA A 590 25.06 -33.30 -12.08
C ALA A 590 25.95 -32.97 -10.86
N GLY A 591 25.62 -31.94 -10.08
CA GLY A 591 26.42 -31.51 -8.91
C GLY A 591 27.82 -30.97 -9.27
N ARG A 592 28.03 -30.63 -10.55
CA ARG A 592 29.22 -29.98 -11.11
C ARG A 592 28.79 -28.95 -12.16
N PRO A 593 29.57 -27.90 -12.48
CA PRO A 593 29.13 -26.90 -13.46
C PRO A 593 28.99 -27.59 -14.82
N GLY A 594 27.79 -27.51 -15.42
CA GLY A 594 27.41 -28.25 -16.62
C GLY A 594 27.32 -27.39 -17.87
N GLU A 595 27.31 -28.03 -19.03
CA GLU A 595 26.96 -27.39 -20.29
C GLU A 595 25.47 -27.58 -20.59
N ALA A 596 24.87 -26.60 -21.25
CA ALA A 596 23.48 -26.66 -21.64
C ALA A 596 23.30 -26.27 -23.11
N ASP A 597 22.40 -26.96 -23.80
CA ASP A 597 21.89 -26.52 -25.10
C ASP A 597 20.76 -25.52 -24.87
N LEU A 598 20.94 -24.30 -25.38
CA LEU A 598 20.01 -23.18 -25.19
C LEU A 598 19.07 -23.04 -26.39
N GLN A 599 17.81 -22.75 -26.09
CA GLN A 599 16.80 -22.31 -27.05
C GLN A 599 16.20 -21.01 -26.51
N ILE A 600 16.09 -19.99 -27.35
CA ILE A 600 15.50 -18.70 -26.99
C ILE A 600 14.41 -18.38 -28.01
N GLY A 601 13.21 -18.13 -27.51
CA GLY A 601 12.07 -17.64 -28.27
C GLY A 601 11.71 -16.23 -27.85
N LEU A 602 11.11 -15.48 -28.77
CA LEU A 602 10.51 -14.18 -28.50
C LEU A 602 9.05 -14.27 -28.93
N ILE A 603 8.14 -13.94 -28.04
CA ILE A 603 6.70 -14.04 -28.27
C ILE A 603 6.07 -12.66 -28.11
N GLY A 604 5.30 -12.22 -29.10
CA GLY A 604 4.49 -11.00 -28.99
C GLY A 604 3.44 -11.16 -27.90
N ALA A 605 3.40 -10.27 -26.90
CA ALA A 605 2.49 -10.40 -25.78
C ALA A 605 1.02 -10.18 -26.17
N ALA A 606 0.77 -9.42 -27.26
CA ALA A 606 -0.57 -9.08 -27.72
C ALA A 606 -1.24 -10.20 -28.53
N ASP A 607 -0.49 -10.90 -29.36
CA ASP A 607 -1.01 -11.90 -30.31
C ASP A 607 -0.49 -13.32 -30.06
N GLY A 608 0.45 -13.48 -29.12
CA GLY A 608 1.06 -14.75 -28.76
C GLY A 608 1.90 -15.36 -29.89
N ARG A 609 2.28 -14.58 -30.91
CA ARG A 609 3.03 -15.10 -32.06
C ARG A 609 4.53 -15.12 -31.80
N ASP A 610 5.18 -16.16 -32.31
CA ASP A 610 6.64 -16.22 -32.36
C ASP A 610 7.19 -15.15 -33.29
N VAL A 611 8.13 -14.38 -32.76
CA VAL A 611 8.86 -13.33 -33.47
C VAL A 611 10.30 -13.80 -33.67
N PRO A 612 10.80 -13.89 -34.92
CA PRO A 612 12.17 -14.27 -35.16
C PRO A 612 13.14 -13.30 -34.50
N VAL A 613 14.08 -13.82 -33.72
CA VAL A 613 15.09 -13.01 -33.04
C VAL A 613 16.47 -13.65 -33.22
N GLU A 614 17.46 -12.82 -33.58
CA GLU A 614 18.85 -13.25 -33.67
C GLU A 614 19.50 -13.15 -32.28
N TRP A 615 20.14 -14.23 -31.83
CA TRP A 615 20.81 -14.27 -30.53
C TRP A 615 22.11 -15.08 -30.59
N SER A 616 23.03 -14.78 -29.66
CA SER A 616 24.32 -15.47 -29.55
C SER A 616 24.84 -15.44 -28.11
N VAL A 617 25.51 -16.52 -27.67
CA VAL A 617 26.23 -16.53 -26.38
C VAL A 617 27.56 -15.77 -26.54
N LEU A 618 27.73 -14.69 -25.78
CA LEU A 618 28.94 -13.86 -25.75
C LEU A 618 30.02 -14.42 -24.83
N ASP A 619 29.62 -14.93 -23.66
CA ASP A 619 30.53 -15.43 -22.64
C ASP A 619 29.83 -16.52 -21.81
N THR A 620 30.62 -17.41 -21.21
CA THR A 620 30.13 -18.45 -20.30
C THR A 620 31.06 -18.54 -19.10
N LYS A 621 30.51 -18.29 -17.91
CA LYS A 621 31.27 -18.35 -16.64
C LYS A 621 30.75 -19.50 -15.78
N ARG A 622 31.68 -20.28 -15.22
CA ARG A 622 31.36 -21.43 -14.36
C ARG A 622 31.73 -21.09 -12.92
N ARG A 623 30.84 -21.42 -11.99
CA ARG A 623 31.02 -21.25 -10.55
C ARG A 623 30.67 -22.57 -9.86
N GLU A 624 31.65 -23.11 -9.12
CA GLU A 624 31.44 -24.32 -8.33
C GLU A 624 30.41 -24.10 -7.20
N PRO A 625 29.65 -25.13 -6.82
CA PRO A 625 29.76 -26.50 -7.31
C PRO A 625 29.05 -26.72 -8.65
N ASP A 626 27.95 -26.07 -9.00
CA ASP A 626 27.12 -26.51 -10.15
C ASP A 626 26.48 -25.40 -10.99
N LEU A 627 26.93 -24.15 -10.82
CA LEU A 627 26.36 -22.99 -11.50
C LEU A 627 27.15 -22.60 -12.76
N THR A 628 26.42 -22.32 -13.83
CA THR A 628 26.94 -21.74 -15.07
C THR A 628 26.12 -20.52 -15.44
N PHE A 629 26.80 -19.45 -15.83
CA PHE A 629 26.19 -18.18 -16.23
C PHE A 629 26.47 -17.97 -17.71
N PHE A 630 25.40 -17.85 -18.49
CA PHE A 630 25.47 -17.50 -19.90
C PHE A 630 25.23 -16.01 -20.06
N LEU A 631 26.18 -15.30 -20.67
CA LEU A 631 25.95 -13.93 -21.13
C LEU A 631 25.51 -14.02 -22.59
N ILE A 632 24.26 -13.70 -22.85
CA ILE A 632 23.61 -13.84 -24.15
C ILE A 632 23.35 -12.44 -24.70
N ARG A 633 23.57 -12.25 -26.00
CA ARG A 633 23.16 -11.06 -26.74
C ARG A 633 21.97 -11.39 -27.61
N ILE A 634 20.99 -10.50 -27.63
CA ILE A 634 19.79 -10.57 -28.46
C ILE A 634 19.71 -9.28 -29.28
N ASP A 635 19.58 -9.40 -30.60
CA ASP A 635 19.41 -8.26 -31.52
C ASP A 635 17.93 -7.82 -31.53
N VAL A 636 17.68 -6.54 -31.31
CA VAL A 636 16.33 -5.98 -31.19
C VAL A 636 16.04 -4.92 -32.26
N ARG A 637 16.98 -4.64 -33.18
CA ARG A 637 16.85 -3.58 -34.21
C ARG A 637 15.66 -3.74 -35.15
N ARG A 638 15.19 -4.97 -35.33
CA ARG A 638 14.09 -5.32 -36.26
C ARG A 638 12.77 -5.57 -35.53
N LEU A 639 12.72 -5.37 -34.22
CA LEU A 639 11.50 -5.54 -33.45
C LEU A 639 10.68 -4.25 -33.52
N GLU A 640 9.37 -4.40 -33.71
CA GLU A 640 8.44 -3.28 -33.69
C GLU A 640 8.16 -2.87 -32.23
N SER A 641 7.64 -1.66 -32.03
CA SER A 641 7.16 -1.23 -30.72
C SER A 641 6.08 -2.17 -30.20
N GLY A 642 6.19 -2.60 -28.95
CA GLY A 642 5.27 -3.53 -28.33
C GLY A 642 5.82 -4.21 -27.09
N SER A 643 4.96 -5.00 -26.45
CA SER A 643 5.32 -5.86 -25.33
C SER A 643 5.62 -7.27 -25.81
N TYR A 644 6.71 -7.84 -25.32
CA TYR A 644 7.21 -9.15 -25.70
C TYR A 644 7.54 -10.00 -24.47
N ARG A 645 7.52 -11.32 -24.65
CA ARG A 645 8.03 -12.30 -23.69
C ARG A 645 9.21 -13.06 -24.30
N LEU A 646 10.37 -12.96 -23.66
CA LEU A 646 11.55 -13.76 -23.97
C LEU A 646 11.46 -15.07 -23.21
N ASP A 647 11.39 -16.19 -23.93
CA ASP A 647 11.34 -17.53 -23.36
C ASP A 647 12.70 -18.21 -23.53
N PHE A 648 13.29 -18.64 -22.42
CA PHE A 648 14.58 -19.32 -22.37
C PHE A 648 14.35 -20.76 -21.98
N ARG A 649 14.93 -21.69 -22.74
CA ARG A 649 14.96 -23.12 -22.42
C ARG A 649 16.40 -23.61 -22.46
N ALA A 650 16.79 -24.38 -21.45
CA ALA A 650 18.08 -25.00 -21.34
C ALA A 650 17.90 -26.51 -21.19
N VAL A 651 18.65 -27.28 -21.96
CA VAL A 651 18.76 -28.75 -21.81
C VAL A 651 20.16 -29.07 -21.31
N ASP A 652 20.26 -29.61 -20.10
CA ASP A 652 21.51 -30.06 -19.49
C ASP A 652 22.10 -31.21 -20.32
N ARG A 653 23.28 -30.99 -20.92
CA ARG A 653 23.93 -32.00 -21.77
C ARG A 653 24.32 -33.26 -21.00
N SER A 654 24.53 -33.15 -19.69
CA SER A 654 24.99 -34.27 -18.88
C SER A 654 23.86 -35.19 -18.43
N SER A 655 22.68 -34.62 -18.18
CA SER A 655 21.52 -35.36 -17.65
C SER A 655 20.37 -35.50 -18.64
N GLY A 656 20.35 -34.71 -19.72
CA GLY A 656 19.22 -34.58 -20.65
C GLY A 656 18.01 -33.86 -20.04
N ALA A 657 18.09 -33.42 -18.78
CA ALA A 657 17.00 -32.68 -18.14
C ALA A 657 16.85 -31.30 -18.78
N SER A 658 15.62 -30.81 -18.89
CA SER A 658 15.35 -29.47 -19.40
C SER A 658 14.70 -28.57 -18.37
N SER A 659 15.02 -27.28 -18.40
CA SER A 659 14.39 -26.23 -17.60
C SER A 659 14.09 -25.02 -18.47
N SER A 660 13.06 -24.26 -18.12
CA SER A 660 12.66 -23.04 -18.81
C SER A 660 12.40 -21.90 -17.84
N THR A 661 12.59 -20.68 -18.32
CA THR A 661 12.26 -19.42 -17.63
C THR A 661 11.92 -18.36 -18.67
N SER A 662 11.36 -17.22 -18.25
CA SER A 662 10.99 -16.15 -19.16
C SER A 662 11.23 -14.78 -18.55
N ALA A 663 11.31 -13.75 -19.39
CA ALA A 663 11.26 -12.35 -18.98
C ALA A 663 10.44 -11.49 -19.94
N GLY A 664 9.79 -10.46 -19.41
CA GLY A 664 9.14 -9.43 -20.22
C GLY A 664 10.16 -8.44 -20.79
N LEU A 665 9.91 -8.00 -22.02
CA LEU A 665 10.64 -6.94 -22.71
C LEU A 665 9.61 -6.00 -23.34
N VAL A 666 9.70 -4.70 -23.08
CA VAL A 666 8.82 -3.68 -23.68
C VAL A 666 9.69 -2.77 -24.54
N ILE A 667 9.23 -2.51 -25.77
CA ILE A 667 9.89 -1.62 -26.74
C ILE A 667 8.89 -0.53 -27.08
N ARG A 668 9.28 0.74 -26.98
CA ARG A 668 8.43 1.89 -27.35
C ARG A 668 8.79 2.43 -28.72
#